data_AF-A0A388MBC0-F1
#
_entry.id   AF-A0A388MBC0-F1
#
_cell.length_a   1.000
_cell.length_b   1.000
_cell.length_c   1.000
_cell.angle_alpha   90.00
_cell.angle_beta   90.00
_cell.angle_gamma   90.00
#
_symmetry.space_group_name_H-M   'P 1'
#
loop_
_entity.id
_entity.type
_entity.pdbx_description
1 polymer ?
#
loop_
_entity_poly.entity_id
_entity_poly.type
_entity_poly.pdbx_seq_one_letter_code
_entity_poly.pdbx_strand_id
1 'polypeptide(L)'
;MRLCRARGGHFTLFNSQGGMAAFILLMSCAILCRSVLGDEVATLDDDSGRERAFAETYRAAATSRNDAPHPLLRGHARDHVSVNLNGPDNVKKTAKMSVPGPERRELQQQAVELEPVRFGDLEVAAISKVRAAWLDYRTGAKLYLVIYEANLTPAEYSQGWRVLGQFSRPSYNDIRDVAVTIVARNVNSSNPVLAPPVDYEWIWNESGSGTMSQPALMLGSVWRPLPAQGFVCLGDVFVASRSKPMPGQGAMAAHVCVRADYAKEAAIGDFVWDDRGSHATFDCSIWRSTKDVAFFSPAIGHGDFEQGWRVLSQVAVPHYQPIGGLVATIVARNVDASVPVLKSPVGFAQMWTDQGSGAHLHGSVWRPIPPTGYVCLSDIVVDSWAPPAPGVGPFVCVALNPAIANHSYAREAKFAGLIWDDRGSGAACDVTIHGIEMAQYPPDEKERLSLLVNGFLAGTIYDNNPSATPYLLELPPIVYRPPVADPRPNVTSHDMPFPPDTPKVVDNIVVVPCTIVSDNNHTAAWQVLNSPFYKMERGIYYHLEVHSGGANISAALTVSQQVTFGIITKVTEEFTVRTHIEASVAAGIGMRAKLGPLKLSVGPYVETQTSITKEIGYSKRYEVTEFSETTLDWTVETKPFHSVSLWSHCHEIVLLRHNGDPVADNAGMLININNHRLVVEYPSS
;
A
#
# COMPACT_ATOMS: atom_id res chain seq x y z
N MET A 1 5.82 -46.30 -49.01
CA MET A 1 7.24 -46.71 -49.00
C MET A 1 7.92 -46.06 -47.81
N ARG A 2 8.38 -46.90 -46.84
CA ARG A 2 9.39 -46.70 -45.78
C ARG A 2 9.32 -45.43 -44.89
N LEU A 3 9.48 -45.44 -43.55
CA LEU A 3 9.47 -46.44 -42.46
C LEU A 3 9.77 -45.67 -41.14
N CYS A 4 8.99 -45.88 -40.07
CA CYS A 4 9.35 -45.83 -38.62
C CYS A 4 9.91 -44.52 -37.99
N ARG A 5 9.72 -44.18 -36.70
CA ARG A 5 9.35 -44.93 -35.48
C ARG A 5 8.94 -43.95 -34.36
N ALA A 6 8.04 -44.39 -33.49
CA ALA A 6 7.61 -43.71 -32.25
C ALA A 6 8.67 -43.73 -31.13
N ARG A 7 8.55 -42.80 -30.16
CA ARG A 7 8.67 -43.07 -28.71
C ARG A 7 8.12 -41.90 -27.89
N GLY A 8 7.28 -42.24 -26.90
CA GLY A 8 6.51 -41.32 -26.07
C GLY A 8 7.30 -40.64 -24.95
N GLY A 9 6.69 -39.60 -24.39
CA GLY A 9 7.09 -38.91 -23.18
C GLY A 9 5.83 -38.47 -22.42
N HIS A 10 5.80 -38.83 -21.13
CA HIS A 10 4.75 -38.52 -20.16
C HIS A 10 4.45 -37.01 -20.07
N PHE A 11 3.16 -36.66 -20.07
CA PHE A 11 2.67 -35.36 -19.60
C PHE A 11 2.54 -35.40 -18.06
N THR A 12 3.35 -34.61 -17.36
CA THR A 12 3.12 -34.25 -15.96
C THR A 12 2.44 -32.88 -15.91
N LEU A 13 1.21 -32.86 -15.39
CA LEU A 13 0.48 -31.65 -15.00
C LEU A 13 1.25 -30.92 -13.89
N PHE A 14 1.72 -29.70 -14.15
CA PHE A 14 2.21 -28.81 -13.10
C PHE A 14 1.02 -28.12 -12.42
N ASN A 15 0.85 -28.41 -11.15
CA ASN A 15 -0.17 -27.85 -10.28
C ASN A 15 0.25 -26.42 -9.88
N SER A 16 -0.33 -25.39 -10.51
CA SER A 16 0.04 -23.97 -10.32
C SER A 16 -0.77 -23.23 -9.26
N GLN A 17 -1.62 -23.93 -8.49
CA GLN A 17 -2.55 -23.30 -7.53
C GLN A 17 -1.92 -22.96 -6.16
N GLY A 18 -0.74 -23.49 -5.81
CA GLY A 18 -0.12 -23.27 -4.50
C GLY A 18 0.62 -21.93 -4.31
N GLY A 19 1.02 -21.26 -5.39
CA GLY A 19 1.86 -20.05 -5.30
C GLY A 19 1.10 -18.75 -5.01
N MET A 20 -0.21 -18.70 -5.27
CA MET A 20 -1.02 -17.48 -5.18
C MET A 20 -1.60 -17.26 -3.77
N ALA A 21 -1.90 -18.33 -3.04
CA ALA A 21 -2.40 -18.28 -1.66
C ALA A 21 -1.31 -17.83 -0.67
N ALA A 22 -0.07 -18.32 -0.83
CA ALA A 22 1.07 -17.93 0.01
C ALA A 22 1.49 -16.45 -0.19
N PHE A 23 1.30 -15.89 -1.40
CA PHE A 23 1.58 -14.49 -1.69
C PHE A 23 0.59 -13.52 -0.99
N ILE A 24 -0.65 -13.98 -0.77
CA ILE A 24 -1.69 -13.25 -0.04
C ILE A 24 -1.44 -13.29 1.47
N LEU A 25 -0.96 -14.42 2.02
CA LEU A 25 -0.64 -14.55 3.44
C LEU A 25 0.61 -13.72 3.85
N LEU A 26 1.64 -13.67 3.00
CA LEU A 26 2.82 -12.83 3.21
C LEU A 26 2.50 -11.33 3.19
N MET A 27 1.59 -10.89 2.32
CA MET A 27 1.07 -9.51 2.31
C MET A 27 0.24 -9.21 3.56
N SER A 28 -0.57 -10.16 4.03
CA SER A 28 -1.44 -10.01 5.22
C SER A 28 -0.64 -9.90 6.52
N CYS A 29 0.46 -10.64 6.68
CA CYS A 29 1.39 -10.48 7.81
C CYS A 29 2.15 -9.14 7.77
N ALA A 30 2.50 -8.65 6.58
CA ALA A 30 3.12 -7.33 6.41
C ALA A 30 2.12 -6.16 6.68
N ILE A 31 0.82 -6.36 6.42
CA ILE A 31 -0.27 -5.41 6.70
C ILE A 31 -0.45 -5.18 8.21
N LEU A 32 -0.38 -6.25 9.02
CA LEU A 32 -0.44 -6.14 10.50
C LEU A 32 0.82 -5.50 11.12
N CYS A 33 1.95 -5.49 10.41
CA CYS A 33 3.22 -4.95 10.95
C CYS A 33 3.39 -3.43 10.80
N ARG A 34 2.61 -2.75 9.95
CA ARG A 34 2.73 -1.30 9.78
C ARG A 34 1.81 -0.47 10.68
N SER A 35 0.79 -1.06 11.31
CA SER A 35 0.01 -0.35 12.33
C SER A 35 0.78 -0.09 13.62
N VAL A 36 2.01 -0.62 13.77
CA VAL A 36 2.86 -0.42 14.97
C VAL A 36 4.24 0.17 14.66
N LEU A 37 4.59 0.35 13.38
CA LEU A 37 5.80 1.07 12.96
C LEU A 37 5.49 2.46 12.39
N GLY A 38 4.32 3.01 12.69
CA GLY A 38 3.95 4.37 12.34
C GLY A 38 4.91 5.40 12.97
N ASP A 39 5.45 6.25 12.10
CA ASP A 39 5.95 7.58 12.46
C ASP A 39 4.78 8.42 12.97
N GLU A 40 4.39 8.23 14.22
CA GLU A 40 3.82 9.32 15.00
C GLU A 40 4.95 9.88 15.84
N VAL A 41 5.36 11.12 15.54
CA VAL A 41 5.84 12.05 16.55
C VAL A 41 4.64 12.33 17.46
N ALA A 42 4.27 11.33 18.27
CA ALA A 42 3.32 11.49 19.33
C ALA A 42 4.04 12.27 20.42
N THR A 43 3.87 13.59 20.36
CA THR A 43 4.12 14.52 21.46
C THR A 43 3.34 14.03 22.67
N LEU A 44 4.01 13.23 23.51
CA LEU A 44 3.64 13.03 24.89
C LEU A 44 4.80 13.59 25.69
N ASP A 45 4.56 14.73 26.32
CA ASP A 45 5.48 15.44 27.21
C ASP A 45 6.27 14.44 28.07
N ASP A 46 7.55 14.28 27.75
CA ASP A 46 8.54 13.88 28.74
C ASP A 46 9.05 15.17 29.39
N ASP A 47 8.72 15.34 30.68
CA ASP A 47 9.07 16.45 31.57
C ASP A 47 10.60 16.69 31.73
N SER A 48 11.45 16.09 30.89
CA SER A 48 12.91 16.18 30.97
C SER A 48 13.54 17.27 30.09
N GLY A 49 12.78 17.93 29.20
CA GLY A 49 13.26 19.06 28.37
C GLY A 49 14.42 18.75 27.41
N ARG A 50 14.81 17.48 27.25
CA ARG A 50 15.98 17.05 26.45
C ARG A 50 15.73 17.02 24.94
N GLU A 51 14.49 16.84 24.49
CA GLU A 51 14.15 16.87 23.05
C GLU A 51 14.25 18.27 22.43
N ARG A 52 14.03 19.36 23.19
CA ARG A 52 14.24 20.73 22.66
C ARG A 52 15.71 21.03 22.39
N ALA A 53 16.61 20.52 23.24
CA ALA A 53 18.05 20.63 23.03
C ALA A 53 18.53 19.86 21.79
N PHE A 54 17.84 18.79 21.39
CA PHE A 54 18.11 18.01 20.18
C PHE A 54 17.93 18.84 18.89
N ALA A 55 16.83 19.59 18.76
CA ALA A 55 16.57 20.40 17.56
C ALA A 55 17.52 21.60 17.42
N GLU A 56 17.89 22.25 18.53
CA GLU A 56 18.74 23.45 18.52
C GLU A 56 20.23 23.12 18.33
N THR A 57 20.73 22.04 18.94
CA THR A 57 22.14 21.63 18.80
C THR A 57 22.41 21.06 17.39
N TYR A 58 21.41 20.44 16.75
CA TYR A 58 21.52 19.88 15.40
C TYR A 58 21.58 20.95 14.30
N ARG A 59 20.83 22.06 14.41
CA ARG A 59 20.93 23.18 13.45
C ARG A 59 22.33 23.83 13.45
N ALA A 60 23.02 23.81 14.59
CA ALA A 60 24.37 24.35 14.72
C ALA A 60 25.46 23.43 14.14
N ALA A 61 25.29 22.10 14.18
CA ALA A 61 26.25 21.15 13.64
C ALA A 61 26.11 20.95 12.11
N ALA A 62 24.90 21.08 11.57
CA ALA A 62 24.63 20.91 10.13
C ALA A 62 25.05 22.10 9.25
N THR A 63 25.47 23.23 9.84
CA THR A 63 25.79 24.48 9.11
C THR A 63 27.28 24.80 9.00
N SER A 64 28.18 23.96 9.51
CA SER A 64 29.63 24.21 9.44
C SER A 64 30.23 23.76 8.10
N ARG A 65 30.14 24.62 7.08
CA ARG A 65 30.99 24.60 5.88
C ARG A 65 32.38 25.14 6.24
N ASN A 66 33.39 24.27 6.35
CA ASN A 66 34.81 24.46 5.97
C ASN A 66 35.83 23.77 6.90
N ASP A 67 36.82 23.14 6.24
CA ASP A 67 38.19 22.79 6.63
C ASP A 67 38.51 21.56 7.52
N ALA A 68 39.69 20.99 7.20
CA ALA A 68 40.21 19.64 7.49
C ALA A 68 40.84 19.46 8.91
N PRO A 69 41.61 18.38 9.21
CA PRO A 69 41.39 17.45 10.33
C PRO A 69 42.02 17.84 11.70
N HIS A 70 41.28 17.52 12.79
CA HIS A 70 41.62 17.55 14.25
C HIS A 70 41.97 18.93 14.88
N PRO A 71 41.68 19.23 16.20
CA PRO A 71 41.69 18.34 17.36
C PRO A 71 40.61 18.54 18.46
N LEU A 72 40.57 17.55 19.35
CA LEU A 72 39.96 17.45 20.69
C LEU A 72 39.68 18.77 21.44
N LEU A 73 38.43 18.97 21.87
CA LEU A 73 38.08 19.92 22.93
C LEU A 73 37.86 19.19 24.26
N ARG A 74 38.83 19.39 25.17
CA ARG A 74 38.66 19.21 26.62
C ARG A 74 37.71 20.29 27.16
N GLY A 75 36.81 19.90 28.06
CA GLY A 75 36.04 20.82 28.88
C GLY A 75 35.66 20.18 30.22
N HIS A 76 36.34 20.59 31.29
CA HIS A 76 35.91 20.41 32.67
C HIS A 76 34.71 21.31 32.96
N ALA A 77 33.67 20.80 33.62
CA ALA A 77 32.97 21.52 34.69
C ALA A 77 32.09 20.55 35.50
N ARG A 78 32.32 20.55 36.81
CA ARG A 78 31.37 20.09 37.84
C ARG A 78 30.19 21.06 37.84
N ASP A 79 28.99 20.56 38.10
CA ASP A 79 28.13 21.11 39.16
C ASP A 79 27.01 20.12 39.52
N HIS A 80 26.88 19.90 40.83
CA HIS A 80 25.85 19.09 41.46
C HIS A 80 24.55 19.90 41.52
N VAL A 81 23.44 19.31 41.06
CA VAL A 81 22.10 19.70 41.51
C VAL A 81 21.33 18.43 41.86
N SER A 82 21.13 18.23 43.16
CA SER A 82 20.21 17.24 43.72
C SER A 82 18.80 17.81 43.72
N VAL A 83 17.83 17.13 43.10
CA VAL A 83 16.40 17.45 43.26
C VAL A 83 15.69 16.26 43.91
N ASN A 84 15.03 16.55 45.02
CA ASN A 84 14.31 15.63 45.89
C ASN A 84 12.85 15.55 45.41
N LEU A 85 12.37 14.36 45.06
CA LEU A 85 11.00 14.13 44.58
C LEU A 85 10.22 13.35 45.64
N ASN A 86 9.51 14.08 46.51
CA ASN A 86 8.42 13.54 47.33
C ASN A 86 7.23 14.50 47.23
N GLY A 87 6.22 14.12 46.45
CA GLY A 87 4.94 14.82 46.32
C GLY A 87 3.97 14.00 45.45
N PRO A 88 2.72 13.74 45.86
CA PRO A 88 1.84 12.78 45.21
C PRO A 88 0.82 13.48 44.29
N ASP A 89 0.77 13.11 43.00
CA ASP A 89 -0.33 13.51 42.13
C ASP A 89 -1.02 12.29 41.49
N ASN A 90 -2.31 12.20 41.81
CA ASN A 90 -3.25 11.18 41.36
C ASN A 90 -3.78 11.52 39.96
N VAL A 91 -3.52 10.67 38.97
CA VAL A 91 -4.30 10.63 37.71
C VAL A 91 -4.91 9.23 37.55
N LYS A 92 -6.24 9.19 37.50
CA LYS A 92 -7.05 7.96 37.30
C LYS A 92 -6.76 7.36 35.92
N LYS A 93 -6.14 6.17 35.89
CA LYS A 93 -6.02 5.32 34.69
C LYS A 93 -7.32 4.57 34.43
N THR A 94 -7.89 4.72 33.25
CA THR A 94 -8.95 3.84 32.72
C THR A 94 -8.40 2.43 32.46
N ALA A 95 -9.18 1.42 32.83
CA ALA A 95 -8.77 0.02 32.81
C ALA A 95 -8.61 -0.51 31.37
N LYS A 96 -7.40 -0.95 31.01
CA LYS A 96 -7.19 -1.82 29.84
C LYS A 96 -7.71 -3.22 30.20
N MET A 97 -8.67 -3.74 29.43
CA MET A 97 -9.06 -5.15 29.50
C MET A 97 -7.85 -6.02 29.12
N SER A 98 -7.32 -6.76 30.08
CA SER A 98 -6.25 -7.75 29.87
C SER A 98 -6.85 -9.12 29.58
N VAL A 99 -6.50 -9.71 28.44
CA VAL A 99 -6.78 -11.13 28.15
C VAL A 99 -5.97 -12.01 29.12
N PRO A 100 -6.56 -13.03 29.76
CA PRO A 100 -5.86 -13.90 30.71
C PRO A 100 -4.67 -14.65 30.08
N GLY A 101 -3.60 -14.82 30.86
CA GLY A 101 -2.34 -15.46 30.45
C GLY A 101 -2.38 -16.88 29.84
N PRO A 102 -3.39 -17.74 30.10
CA PRO A 102 -3.51 -19.06 29.46
C PRO A 102 -3.88 -19.00 27.97
N GLU A 103 -4.85 -18.16 27.58
CA GLU A 103 -5.27 -18.00 26.16
C GLU A 103 -4.14 -17.40 25.31
N ARG A 104 -3.29 -16.55 25.91
CA ARG A 104 -2.10 -15.99 25.26
C ARG A 104 -1.04 -17.06 24.94
N ARG A 105 -0.98 -18.13 25.74
CA ARG A 105 -0.05 -19.26 25.52
C ARG A 105 -0.57 -20.25 24.48
N GLU A 106 -1.88 -20.46 24.40
CA GLU A 106 -2.49 -21.33 23.39
C GLU A 106 -2.45 -20.70 21.98
N LEU A 107 -2.66 -19.37 21.87
CA LEU A 107 -2.47 -18.64 20.60
C LEU A 107 -0.99 -18.55 20.17
N GLN A 108 -0.04 -18.62 21.10
CA GLN A 108 1.40 -18.64 20.79
C GLN A 108 1.93 -20.03 20.39
N GLN A 109 1.18 -21.11 20.63
CA GLN A 109 1.62 -22.49 20.36
C GLN A 109 1.15 -23.05 19.01
N GLN A 110 0.29 -22.35 18.26
CA GLN A 110 0.18 -22.60 16.83
C GLN A 110 1.40 -22.00 16.13
N ALA A 111 2.49 -22.77 16.07
CA ALA A 111 3.63 -22.43 15.24
C ALA A 111 3.17 -22.38 13.78
N VAL A 112 2.82 -21.19 13.29
CA VAL A 112 2.62 -20.96 11.86
C VAL A 112 3.93 -21.29 11.18
N GLU A 113 3.92 -22.36 10.39
CA GLU A 113 5.05 -22.77 9.56
C GLU A 113 5.40 -21.62 8.60
N LEU A 114 6.70 -21.38 8.36
CA LEU A 114 7.11 -20.36 7.39
C LEU A 114 6.53 -20.70 6.02
N GLU A 115 5.74 -19.80 5.45
CA GLU A 115 5.18 -19.98 4.11
C GLU A 115 6.18 -19.54 3.04
N PRO A 116 6.79 -20.47 2.28
CA PRO A 116 7.80 -20.13 1.29
C PRO A 116 7.18 -19.61 0.00
N VAL A 117 7.81 -18.58 -0.57
CA VAL A 117 7.62 -18.16 -1.97
C VAL A 117 8.91 -18.35 -2.74
N ARG A 118 8.81 -18.99 -3.91
CA ARG A 118 9.96 -19.38 -4.73
C ARG A 118 10.28 -18.36 -5.81
N PHE A 119 11.54 -17.93 -5.86
CA PHE A 119 12.17 -17.06 -6.86
C PHE A 119 13.37 -17.78 -7.48
N GLY A 120 13.11 -18.58 -8.52
CA GLY A 120 14.14 -19.41 -9.15
C GLY A 120 14.71 -20.46 -8.19
N ASP A 121 16.00 -20.37 -7.89
CA ASP A 121 16.73 -21.26 -6.96
C ASP A 121 16.71 -20.77 -5.49
N LEU A 122 15.93 -19.72 -5.18
CA LEU A 122 15.78 -19.15 -3.84
C LEU A 122 14.33 -19.25 -3.36
N GLU A 123 14.11 -19.65 -2.13
CA GLU A 123 12.82 -19.52 -1.43
C GLU A 123 12.93 -18.45 -0.34
N VAL A 124 11.89 -17.63 -0.20
CA VAL A 124 11.81 -16.53 0.78
C VAL A 124 10.52 -16.65 1.59
N ALA A 125 10.58 -16.38 2.89
CA ALA A 125 9.42 -16.29 3.77
C ALA A 125 9.55 -15.08 4.70
N ALA A 126 8.40 -14.53 5.11
CA ALA A 126 8.35 -13.53 6.17
C ALA A 126 8.35 -14.21 7.53
N ILE A 127 8.98 -13.58 8.51
CA ILE A 127 9.07 -14.06 9.89
C ILE A 127 8.79 -12.91 10.85
N SER A 128 7.86 -13.11 11.79
CA SER A 128 7.55 -12.18 12.87
C SER A 128 8.33 -12.46 14.16
N LYS A 129 8.90 -13.66 14.28
CA LYS A 129 9.77 -14.03 15.39
C LYS A 129 11.11 -13.32 15.23
N VAL A 130 11.28 -12.22 15.97
CA VAL A 130 12.54 -11.48 16.01
C VAL A 130 13.12 -11.48 17.42
N ARG A 131 14.43 -11.31 17.53
CA ARG A 131 15.14 -11.14 18.80
C ARG A 131 16.06 -9.93 18.72
N ALA A 132 16.27 -9.26 19.85
CA ALA A 132 17.29 -8.22 19.94
C ALA A 132 18.68 -8.88 19.84
N ALA A 133 19.47 -8.44 18.88
CA ALA A 133 20.87 -8.83 18.72
C ALA A 133 21.79 -7.95 19.60
N TRP A 134 21.46 -6.67 19.75
CA TRP A 134 22.18 -5.72 20.60
C TRP A 134 21.32 -4.48 20.91
N LEU A 135 21.64 -3.75 21.98
CA LEU A 135 21.02 -2.47 22.31
C LEU A 135 22.01 -1.55 23.02
N ASP A 136 21.89 -0.24 22.79
CA ASP A 136 22.83 0.78 23.28
C ASP A 136 22.50 1.30 24.69
N TYR A 137 21.56 0.68 25.39
CA TYR A 137 21.11 1.11 26.70
C TYR A 137 22.26 1.10 27.72
N ARG A 138 22.44 2.23 28.41
CA ARG A 138 23.50 2.46 29.41
C ARG A 138 24.93 2.40 28.87
N THR A 139 25.12 2.50 27.55
CA THR A 139 26.45 2.68 26.94
C THR A 139 26.99 4.09 27.15
N GLY A 140 26.11 5.08 27.41
CA GLY A 140 26.44 6.50 27.44
C GLY A 140 26.25 7.20 26.10
N ALA A 141 25.99 6.45 25.01
CA ALA A 141 25.61 7.03 23.73
C ALA A 141 24.39 7.97 23.89
N LYS A 142 24.41 9.07 23.14
CA LYS A 142 23.38 10.12 23.23
C LYS A 142 22.10 9.79 22.45
N LEU A 143 22.19 8.87 21.51
CA LEU A 143 21.09 8.39 20.69
C LEU A 143 20.57 7.06 21.25
N TYR A 144 19.46 6.58 20.71
CA TYR A 144 18.86 5.30 21.08
C TYR A 144 19.01 4.32 19.92
N LEU A 145 19.37 3.08 20.22
CA LEU A 145 19.50 2.04 19.21
C LEU A 145 19.23 0.66 19.79
N VAL A 146 18.36 -0.08 19.10
CA VAL A 146 18.21 -1.53 19.24
C VAL A 146 18.39 -2.17 17.88
N ILE A 147 19.22 -3.21 17.81
CA ILE A 147 19.44 -4.03 16.63
C ILE A 147 18.66 -5.32 16.80
N TYR A 148 17.89 -5.69 15.78
CA TYR A 148 17.07 -6.90 15.76
C TYR A 148 17.46 -7.83 14.61
N GLU A 149 17.15 -9.11 14.79
CA GLU A 149 17.32 -10.14 13.77
C GLU A 149 16.21 -11.20 13.85
N ALA A 150 16.03 -11.96 12.77
CA ALA A 150 15.11 -13.10 12.75
C ALA A 150 15.55 -14.19 13.75
N ASN A 151 14.58 -14.72 14.49
CA ASN A 151 14.78 -15.79 15.48
C ASN A 151 14.22 -17.11 14.93
N LEU A 152 15.07 -17.84 14.20
CA LEU A 152 14.73 -19.16 13.64
C LEU A 152 14.70 -20.22 14.74
N THR A 153 13.69 -21.09 14.70
CA THR A 153 13.67 -22.31 15.51
C THR A 153 14.69 -23.32 14.98
N PRO A 154 15.12 -24.30 15.79
CA PRO A 154 15.99 -25.38 15.32
C PRO A 154 15.42 -26.15 14.11
N ALA A 155 14.09 -26.29 14.03
CA ALA A 155 13.41 -26.93 12.91
C ALA A 155 13.49 -26.09 11.63
N GLU A 156 13.24 -24.79 11.71
CA GLU A 156 13.35 -23.91 10.53
C GLU A 156 14.80 -23.83 10.03
N TYR A 157 15.75 -23.76 10.95
CA TYR A 157 17.17 -23.79 10.61
C TYR A 157 17.57 -25.10 9.91
N SER A 158 17.08 -26.25 10.39
CA SER A 158 17.35 -27.56 9.79
C SER A 158 16.65 -27.75 8.43
N GLN A 159 15.52 -27.09 8.21
CA GLN A 159 14.86 -26.95 6.91
C GLN A 159 15.60 -26.03 5.93
N GLY A 160 16.74 -25.46 6.31
CA GLY A 160 17.59 -24.65 5.45
C GLY A 160 17.30 -23.15 5.49
N TRP A 161 16.37 -22.67 6.32
CA TRP A 161 16.11 -21.24 6.47
C TRP A 161 17.31 -20.51 7.08
N ARG A 162 17.58 -19.31 6.55
CA ARG A 162 18.73 -18.46 6.87
C ARG A 162 18.31 -17.01 6.98
N VAL A 163 19.10 -16.24 7.72
CA VAL A 163 18.92 -14.80 7.98
C VAL A 163 19.79 -14.02 6.99
N LEU A 164 19.20 -13.01 6.34
CA LEU A 164 19.88 -12.21 5.31
C LEU A 164 20.58 -10.97 5.88
N GLY A 165 20.21 -10.55 7.09
CA GLY A 165 20.79 -9.38 7.75
C GLY A 165 20.06 -9.02 9.04
N GLN A 166 20.56 -7.97 9.69
CA GLN A 166 19.96 -7.37 10.89
C GLN A 166 19.32 -6.03 10.54
N PHE A 167 18.46 -5.51 11.43
CA PHE A 167 17.80 -4.23 11.21
C PHE A 167 17.78 -3.37 12.47
N SER A 168 17.89 -2.05 12.27
CA SER A 168 18.07 -1.07 13.34
C SER A 168 16.78 -0.33 13.69
N ARG A 169 16.51 -0.15 14.98
CA ARG A 169 15.43 0.70 15.52
C ARG A 169 16.04 1.82 16.37
N PRO A 170 15.83 3.11 16.01
CA PRO A 170 16.31 4.23 16.80
C PRO A 170 15.37 4.53 18.00
N SER A 171 15.06 3.52 18.81
CA SER A 171 14.12 3.59 19.94
C SER A 171 14.24 2.33 20.79
N TYR A 172 13.93 2.44 22.09
CA TYR A 172 13.84 1.29 23.01
C TYR A 172 12.48 0.60 23.04
N ASN A 173 11.52 1.07 22.24
CA ASN A 173 10.21 0.41 22.18
C ASN A 173 10.37 -1.01 21.62
N ASP A 174 9.91 -1.99 22.40
CA ASP A 174 10.01 -3.40 22.02
C ASP A 174 9.09 -3.72 20.85
N ILE A 175 9.66 -4.29 19.79
CA ILE A 175 8.94 -4.62 18.55
C ILE A 175 8.81 -6.13 18.33
N ARG A 176 9.17 -6.99 19.30
CA ARG A 176 9.18 -8.46 19.12
C ARG A 176 7.84 -9.07 18.73
N ASP A 177 6.73 -8.42 19.05
CA ASP A 177 5.38 -8.89 18.74
C ASP A 177 4.77 -8.23 17.48
N VAL A 178 5.50 -7.32 16.82
CA VAL A 178 4.96 -6.45 15.75
C VAL A 178 5.91 -6.24 14.58
N ALA A 179 7.18 -6.62 14.72
CA ALA A 179 8.16 -6.56 13.65
C ALA A 179 8.09 -7.82 12.79
N VAL A 180 8.26 -7.63 11.48
CA VAL A 180 8.47 -8.70 10.51
C VAL A 180 9.72 -8.39 9.71
N THR A 181 10.47 -9.45 9.41
CA THR A 181 11.60 -9.42 8.47
C THR A 181 11.50 -10.63 7.53
N ILE A 182 12.48 -10.81 6.64
CA ILE A 182 12.53 -11.93 5.71
C ILE A 182 13.67 -12.89 6.03
N VAL A 183 13.41 -14.17 5.77
CA VAL A 183 14.37 -15.27 5.79
C VAL A 183 14.32 -15.99 4.46
N ALA A 184 15.42 -16.65 4.09
CA ALA A 184 15.51 -17.32 2.81
C ALA A 184 16.21 -18.67 2.91
N ARG A 185 15.99 -19.55 1.94
CA ARG A 185 16.70 -20.83 1.81
C ARG A 185 17.00 -21.17 0.36
N ASN A 186 18.07 -21.94 0.16
CA ASN A 186 18.40 -22.50 -1.15
C ASN A 186 17.39 -23.59 -1.52
N VAL A 187 16.88 -23.53 -2.75
CA VAL A 187 16.06 -24.62 -3.31
C VAL A 187 16.94 -25.73 -3.86
N ASN A 188 18.04 -25.36 -4.52
CA ASN A 188 18.99 -26.30 -5.12
C ASN A 188 20.36 -26.20 -4.44
N SER A 189 20.76 -27.24 -3.72
CA SER A 189 22.07 -27.31 -3.06
C SER A 189 23.25 -27.38 -4.03
N SER A 190 23.02 -27.77 -5.29
CA SER A 190 24.05 -27.84 -6.33
C SER A 190 24.32 -26.48 -6.99
N ASN A 191 23.43 -25.50 -6.80
CA ASN A 191 23.58 -24.13 -7.30
C ASN A 191 23.13 -23.14 -6.21
N PRO A 192 23.88 -23.03 -5.10
CA PRO A 192 23.45 -22.22 -3.96
C PRO A 192 23.37 -20.74 -4.35
N VAL A 193 22.24 -20.11 -3.99
CA VAL A 193 22.04 -18.66 -4.03
C VAL A 193 22.50 -18.02 -2.71
N LEU A 194 22.46 -18.78 -1.61
CA LEU A 194 22.88 -18.36 -0.28
C LEU A 194 24.13 -19.15 0.15
N ALA A 195 25.13 -18.46 0.65
CA ALA A 195 26.33 -19.06 1.22
C ALA A 195 26.70 -18.36 2.54
N PRO A 196 27.23 -19.08 3.55
CA PRO A 196 27.74 -18.42 4.75
C PRO A 196 28.90 -17.48 4.39
N PRO A 197 29.10 -16.39 5.15
CA PRO A 197 30.33 -15.61 5.03
C PRO A 197 31.54 -16.50 5.33
N VAL A 198 32.67 -16.22 4.69
CA VAL A 198 33.92 -16.98 4.88
C VAL A 198 34.77 -16.41 6.00
N ASP A 199 34.58 -15.14 6.34
CA ASP A 199 35.23 -14.49 7.47
C ASP A 199 34.50 -13.20 7.86
N TYR A 200 35.03 -12.46 8.85
CA TYR A 200 34.51 -11.17 9.28
C TYR A 200 35.64 -10.15 9.49
N GLU A 201 35.45 -8.94 8.97
CA GLU A 201 36.30 -7.78 9.21
C GLU A 201 35.76 -6.96 10.39
N TRP A 202 36.66 -6.53 11.29
CA TRP A 202 36.29 -5.77 12.48
C TRP A 202 35.96 -4.33 12.11
N ILE A 203 34.82 -3.81 12.58
CA ILE A 203 34.46 -2.39 12.43
C ILE A 203 34.59 -1.66 13.77
N TRP A 204 33.93 -2.18 14.81
CA TRP A 204 33.81 -1.49 16.08
C TRP A 204 33.56 -2.46 17.24
N ASN A 205 33.89 -2.08 18.47
CA ASN A 205 33.34 -2.68 19.67
C ASN A 205 33.24 -1.64 20.80
N GLU A 206 32.46 -1.94 21.83
CA GLU A 206 32.21 -1.00 22.93
C GLU A 206 33.40 -0.77 23.89
N SER A 207 34.58 -1.34 23.61
CA SER A 207 35.74 -1.30 24.53
C SER A 207 36.07 0.14 24.94
N GLY A 208 36.21 0.37 26.25
CA GLY A 208 36.49 1.70 26.81
C GLY A 208 35.25 2.42 27.36
N SER A 209 34.03 1.98 27.02
CA SER A 209 32.74 2.60 27.42
C SER A 209 32.41 2.56 28.93
N GLY A 210 33.33 2.15 29.81
CA GLY A 210 33.11 2.06 31.27
C GLY A 210 32.14 0.96 31.72
N THR A 211 31.62 0.14 30.82
CA THR A 211 30.57 -0.88 31.03
C THR A 211 31.07 -2.20 31.64
N MET A 212 32.20 -2.19 32.37
CA MET A 212 32.97 -3.37 32.81
C MET A 212 32.24 -4.44 33.65
N SER A 213 30.96 -4.26 33.99
CA SER A 213 30.17 -5.19 34.81
C SER A 213 28.73 -5.40 34.30
N GLN A 214 28.50 -5.34 32.98
CA GLN A 214 27.15 -5.40 32.40
C GLN A 214 26.81 -6.78 31.77
N PRO A 215 25.51 -7.12 31.63
CA PRO A 215 25.06 -8.38 31.00
C PRO A 215 25.55 -8.52 29.56
N ALA A 216 25.70 -9.75 29.05
CA ALA A 216 26.23 -10.04 27.72
C ALA A 216 25.56 -9.29 26.56
N LEU A 217 24.27 -8.93 26.68
CA LEU A 217 23.54 -8.14 25.68
C LEU A 217 23.99 -6.67 25.56
N MET A 218 24.79 -6.18 26.51
CA MET A 218 25.34 -4.83 26.52
C MET A 218 26.77 -4.79 25.97
N LEU A 219 27.45 -5.94 25.88
CA LEU A 219 28.71 -6.07 25.16
C LEU A 219 28.40 -6.13 23.67
N GLY A 220 28.98 -5.25 22.87
CA GLY A 220 28.68 -5.13 21.45
C GLY A 220 29.93 -5.02 20.60
N SER A 221 29.90 -5.65 19.44
CA SER A 221 30.83 -5.38 18.35
C SER A 221 30.12 -5.41 17.02
N VAL A 222 30.61 -4.61 16.07
CA VAL A 222 30.14 -4.55 14.69
C VAL A 222 31.19 -5.18 13.80
N TRP A 223 30.74 -6.03 12.90
CA TRP A 223 31.58 -6.75 11.96
C TRP A 223 31.02 -6.68 10.56
N ARG A 224 31.91 -6.53 9.58
CA ARG A 224 31.58 -6.70 8.16
C ARG A 224 31.77 -8.16 7.76
N PRO A 225 30.72 -8.89 7.41
CA PRO A 225 30.87 -10.24 6.87
C PRO A 225 31.60 -10.21 5.51
N LEU A 226 32.63 -11.05 5.37
CA LEU A 226 33.36 -11.24 4.11
C LEU A 226 32.70 -12.39 3.33
N PRO A 227 32.17 -12.15 2.12
CA PRO A 227 31.46 -13.18 1.36
C PRO A 227 32.42 -14.22 0.75
N ALA A 228 31.89 -15.41 0.45
CA ALA A 228 32.55 -16.34 -0.44
C ALA A 228 32.69 -15.76 -1.86
N GLN A 229 33.61 -16.30 -2.67
CA GLN A 229 33.79 -15.85 -4.05
C GLN A 229 32.48 -15.94 -4.84
N GLY A 230 32.08 -14.84 -5.49
CA GLY A 230 30.84 -14.75 -6.26
C GLY A 230 29.59 -14.45 -5.42
N PHE A 231 29.73 -14.13 -4.14
CA PHE A 231 28.66 -13.72 -3.24
C PHE A 231 28.92 -12.31 -2.70
N VAL A 232 27.88 -11.68 -2.14
CA VAL A 232 27.91 -10.40 -1.45
C VAL A 232 27.02 -10.47 -0.21
N CYS A 233 27.43 -9.83 0.88
CA CYS A 233 26.65 -9.78 2.11
C CYS A 233 25.84 -8.48 2.16
N LEU A 234 24.60 -8.53 2.66
CA LEU A 234 23.65 -7.42 2.52
C LEU A 234 23.74 -6.35 3.61
N GLY A 235 24.63 -6.52 4.59
CA GLY A 235 24.84 -5.54 5.64
C GLY A 235 25.86 -5.99 6.67
N ASP A 236 26.31 -5.03 7.47
CA ASP A 236 27.15 -5.27 8.64
C ASP A 236 26.31 -5.92 9.77
N VAL A 237 26.98 -6.67 10.67
CA VAL A 237 26.31 -7.40 11.75
C VAL A 237 26.80 -6.96 13.13
N PHE A 238 25.85 -6.76 14.04
CA PHE A 238 26.09 -6.62 15.47
C PHE A 238 26.11 -7.99 16.13
N VAL A 239 27.11 -8.16 16.99
CA VAL A 239 27.29 -9.35 17.83
C VAL A 239 27.31 -8.93 19.30
N ALA A 240 26.53 -9.62 20.13
CA ALA A 240 26.50 -9.46 21.59
C ALA A 240 27.76 -10.04 22.28
N SER A 241 28.94 -9.63 21.82
CA SER A 241 30.27 -10.05 22.26
C SER A 241 31.30 -9.05 21.75
N ARG A 242 32.49 -8.99 22.37
CA ARG A 242 33.64 -8.25 21.81
C ARG A 242 34.48 -9.07 20.83
N SER A 243 34.23 -10.38 20.79
CA SER A 243 35.04 -11.33 20.02
C SER A 243 34.50 -11.49 18.60
N LYS A 244 35.43 -11.72 17.66
CA LYS A 244 35.12 -12.04 16.27
C LYS A 244 34.15 -13.23 16.16
N PRO A 245 33.04 -13.11 15.42
CA PRO A 245 32.16 -14.23 15.16
C PRO A 245 32.86 -15.27 14.29
N MET A 246 32.53 -16.55 14.49
CA MET A 246 33.04 -17.64 13.67
C MET A 246 32.07 -17.93 12.51
N PRO A 247 32.55 -18.00 11.26
CA PRO A 247 31.77 -18.41 10.09
C PRO A 247 30.93 -19.67 10.32
N GLY A 248 29.62 -19.58 10.06
CA GLY A 248 28.69 -20.71 10.15
C GLY A 248 28.49 -21.27 11.57
N GLN A 249 28.92 -20.56 12.62
CA GLN A 249 28.84 -21.03 14.01
C GLN A 249 28.25 -19.98 14.96
N GLY A 250 27.82 -20.47 16.13
CA GLY A 250 27.35 -19.62 17.23
C GLY A 250 26.17 -18.72 16.84
N ALA A 251 26.16 -17.49 17.36
CA ALA A 251 25.10 -16.53 17.12
C ALA A 251 24.89 -16.19 15.63
N MET A 252 25.95 -16.32 14.83
CA MET A 252 25.96 -15.96 13.40
C MET A 252 25.76 -17.17 12.46
N ALA A 253 25.48 -18.37 12.97
CA ALA A 253 25.36 -19.58 12.15
C ALA A 253 24.26 -19.50 11.07
N ALA A 254 23.21 -18.74 11.34
CA ALA A 254 22.10 -18.56 10.41
C ALA A 254 22.32 -17.43 9.40
N HIS A 255 23.30 -16.56 9.60
CA HIS A 255 23.57 -15.42 8.71
C HIS A 255 24.27 -15.88 7.45
N VAL A 256 23.80 -15.40 6.29
CA VAL A 256 24.32 -15.77 4.98
C VAL A 256 24.46 -14.55 4.08
N CYS A 257 25.36 -14.69 3.12
CA CYS A 257 25.54 -13.79 1.99
C CYS A 257 24.80 -14.37 0.77
N VAL A 258 24.48 -13.50 -0.18
CA VAL A 258 23.68 -13.80 -1.36
C VAL A 258 24.59 -13.79 -2.59
N ARG A 259 24.33 -14.66 -3.57
CA ARG A 259 25.11 -14.70 -4.81
C ARG A 259 25.02 -13.36 -5.52
N ALA A 260 26.13 -12.89 -6.09
CA ALA A 260 26.27 -11.52 -6.57
C ALA A 260 25.28 -11.15 -7.69
N ASP A 261 24.84 -12.12 -8.49
CA ASP A 261 23.80 -11.96 -9.53
C ASP A 261 22.37 -11.85 -8.97
N TYR A 262 22.17 -12.15 -7.68
CA TYR A 262 20.92 -11.98 -6.94
C TYR A 262 20.93 -10.72 -6.06
N ALA A 263 21.97 -9.91 -6.16
CA ALA A 263 22.13 -8.68 -5.40
C ALA A 263 22.45 -7.51 -6.33
N LYS A 264 22.14 -6.31 -5.88
CA LYS A 264 22.51 -5.06 -6.56
C LYS A 264 23.06 -4.10 -5.51
N GLU A 265 24.03 -3.29 -5.92
CA GLU A 265 24.60 -2.24 -5.07
C GLU A 265 23.50 -1.27 -4.64
N ALA A 266 23.44 -1.00 -3.33
CA ALA A 266 22.55 -0.01 -2.74
C ALA A 266 23.39 1.15 -2.21
N ALA A 267 22.90 2.38 -2.34
CA ALA A 267 23.59 3.54 -1.77
C ALA A 267 23.44 3.57 -0.22
N ILE A 268 24.21 4.43 0.45
CA ILE A 268 24.09 4.66 1.90
C ILE A 268 22.98 5.69 2.17
N GLY A 269 22.01 5.27 2.98
CA GLY A 269 20.78 5.95 3.35
C GLY A 269 20.86 6.76 4.63
N ASP A 270 19.73 6.93 5.30
CA ASP A 270 19.62 7.82 6.46
C ASP A 270 20.57 7.41 7.60
N PHE A 271 21.18 8.41 8.23
CA PHE A 271 21.88 8.25 9.50
C PHE A 271 20.89 7.77 10.58
N VAL A 272 21.27 6.75 11.34
CA VAL A 272 20.45 6.15 12.40
C VAL A 272 21.01 6.45 13.79
N TRP A 273 22.31 6.26 13.96
CA TRP A 273 22.95 6.27 15.27
C TRP A 273 24.45 6.49 15.17
N ASP A 274 25.07 7.06 16.19
CA ASP A 274 26.51 7.01 16.44
C ASP A 274 26.80 6.85 17.92
N ASP A 275 28.03 6.51 18.25
CA ASP A 275 28.47 6.21 19.61
C ASP A 275 28.92 7.44 20.40
N ARG A 276 28.59 8.66 19.95
CA ARG A 276 28.95 9.89 20.67
C ARG A 276 28.38 9.88 22.08
N GLY A 277 29.25 10.11 23.05
CA GLY A 277 28.92 10.10 24.48
C GLY A 277 29.12 8.74 25.17
N SER A 278 29.34 7.66 24.40
CA SER A 278 29.55 6.33 24.98
C SER A 278 30.90 6.15 25.67
N HIS A 279 31.85 7.04 25.40
CA HIS A 279 33.26 6.92 25.81
C HIS A 279 33.94 5.63 25.29
N ALA A 280 33.38 5.00 24.25
CA ALA A 280 34.07 3.93 23.53
C ALA A 280 35.41 4.45 22.97
N THR A 281 36.38 3.54 22.83
CA THR A 281 37.73 3.87 22.36
C THR A 281 37.76 4.21 20.86
N PHE A 282 36.77 3.72 20.12
CA PHE A 282 36.64 3.87 18.67
C PHE A 282 35.27 4.43 18.37
N ASP A 283 35.15 5.29 17.36
CA ASP A 283 33.89 5.88 16.93
C ASP A 283 33.19 4.98 15.88
N CYS A 284 31.86 4.95 15.90
CA CYS A 284 31.03 4.22 14.93
C CYS A 284 29.76 4.99 14.61
N SER A 285 29.32 4.91 13.35
CA SER A 285 28.02 5.42 12.92
C SER A 285 27.27 4.37 12.09
N ILE A 286 25.96 4.31 12.28
CA ILE A 286 25.06 3.37 11.63
C ILE A 286 24.18 4.14 10.66
N TRP A 287 24.13 3.64 9.44
CA TRP A 287 23.39 4.21 8.32
C TRP A 287 22.48 3.14 7.72
N ARG A 288 21.32 3.53 7.21
CA ARG A 288 20.48 2.64 6.39
C ARG A 288 21.08 2.52 5.00
N SER A 289 20.56 1.65 4.14
CA SER A 289 20.80 1.73 2.69
C SER A 289 19.74 2.62 2.03
N THR A 290 20.10 3.50 1.08
CA THR A 290 19.22 4.51 0.45
C THR A 290 18.32 3.93 -0.65
N LYS A 291 17.36 4.77 -1.01
CA LYS A 291 16.27 4.57 -1.97
C LYS A 291 16.76 4.86 -3.40
N ASP A 292 16.64 3.90 -4.31
CA ASP A 292 16.70 4.20 -5.75
C ASP A 292 15.34 4.68 -6.25
N VAL A 293 15.28 5.11 -7.51
CA VAL A 293 14.03 5.36 -8.24
C VAL A 293 14.12 4.73 -9.62
N ALA A 294 13.00 4.25 -10.14
CA ALA A 294 12.85 3.83 -11.52
C ALA A 294 11.68 4.58 -12.19
N PHE A 295 11.90 5.01 -13.43
CA PHE A 295 10.90 5.72 -14.23
C PHE A 295 10.48 4.86 -15.42
N PHE A 296 9.19 4.73 -15.64
CA PHE A 296 8.61 3.91 -16.70
C PHE A 296 7.71 4.76 -17.60
N SER A 297 7.93 4.68 -18.91
CA SER A 297 7.01 5.24 -19.90
C SER A 297 6.05 4.16 -20.42
N PRO A 298 4.77 4.47 -20.64
CA PRO A 298 3.88 3.58 -21.38
C PRO A 298 4.45 3.31 -22.77
N ALA A 299 4.60 2.04 -23.12
CA ALA A 299 5.11 1.62 -24.42
C ALA A 299 4.01 1.70 -25.48
N ILE A 300 3.78 2.90 -26.03
CA ILE A 300 2.95 3.04 -27.23
C ILE A 300 3.81 2.84 -28.49
N GLY A 301 3.33 2.04 -29.43
CA GLY A 301 4.05 1.78 -30.68
C GLY A 301 3.95 2.95 -31.66
N HIS A 302 4.76 2.92 -32.72
CA HIS A 302 4.69 3.92 -33.80
C HIS A 302 3.27 4.01 -34.40
N GLY A 303 2.65 2.86 -34.65
CA GLY A 303 1.28 2.81 -35.18
C GLY A 303 0.22 3.38 -34.22
N ASP A 304 0.41 3.25 -32.91
CA ASP A 304 -0.49 3.85 -31.93
C ASP A 304 -0.34 5.37 -31.93
N PHE A 305 0.91 5.86 -31.99
CA PHE A 305 1.21 7.28 -32.08
C PHE A 305 0.63 7.91 -33.35
N GLU A 306 0.72 7.24 -34.50
CA GLU A 306 0.11 7.67 -35.77
C GLU A 306 -1.42 7.72 -35.70
N GLN A 307 -2.04 6.80 -34.95
CA GLN A 307 -3.48 6.80 -34.66
C GLN A 307 -3.92 7.87 -33.65
N GLY A 308 -2.99 8.70 -33.17
CA GLY A 308 -3.27 9.80 -32.25
C GLY A 308 -3.20 9.42 -30.76
N TRP A 309 -2.79 8.20 -30.40
CA TRP A 309 -2.59 7.82 -29.00
C TRP A 309 -1.42 8.57 -28.38
N ARG A 310 -1.61 9.05 -27.16
CA ARG A 310 -0.68 9.90 -26.43
C ARG A 310 -0.60 9.47 -24.97
N VAL A 311 0.53 9.79 -24.36
CA VAL A 311 0.89 9.49 -22.98
C VAL A 311 0.60 10.71 -22.11
N LEU A 312 -0.11 10.50 -21.00
CA LEU A 312 -0.46 11.56 -20.05
C LEU A 312 0.59 11.75 -18.94
N SER A 313 1.43 10.73 -18.72
CA SER A 313 2.40 10.68 -17.63
C SER A 313 3.42 9.56 -17.81
N GLN A 314 4.55 9.69 -17.12
CA GLN A 314 5.41 8.57 -16.80
C GLN A 314 5.16 8.13 -15.36
N VAL A 315 5.53 6.89 -15.05
CA VAL A 315 5.36 6.31 -13.71
C VAL A 315 6.70 6.29 -13.00
N ALA A 316 6.81 6.97 -11.87
CA ALA A 316 7.97 6.91 -10.98
C ALA A 316 7.71 5.94 -9.83
N VAL A 317 8.59 4.97 -9.61
CA VAL A 317 8.48 4.01 -8.51
C VAL A 317 9.75 4.04 -7.66
N PRO A 318 9.64 3.87 -6.33
CA PRO A 318 10.81 3.71 -5.50
C PRO A 318 11.47 2.35 -5.81
N HIS A 319 12.79 2.34 -5.77
CA HIS A 319 13.66 1.20 -6.05
C HIS A 319 13.60 0.72 -7.51
N TYR A 320 14.51 -0.18 -7.91
CA TYR A 320 14.51 -0.82 -9.22
C TYR A 320 13.41 -1.90 -9.37
N GLN A 321 12.17 -1.59 -9.00
CA GLN A 321 11.08 -2.56 -9.08
C GLN A 321 10.59 -2.71 -10.53
N PRO A 322 10.67 -3.91 -11.13
CA PRO A 322 10.07 -4.15 -12.44
C PRO A 322 8.54 -4.10 -12.29
N ILE A 323 7.91 -3.09 -12.90
CA ILE A 323 6.44 -2.93 -12.85
C ILE A 323 5.71 -3.44 -14.09
N GLY A 324 6.45 -3.98 -15.06
CA GLY A 324 5.89 -4.55 -16.28
C GLY A 324 4.82 -5.60 -15.97
N GLY A 325 3.60 -5.35 -16.43
CA GLY A 325 2.42 -6.21 -16.21
C GLY A 325 1.81 -6.17 -14.80
N LEU A 326 2.38 -5.37 -13.88
CA LEU A 326 1.88 -5.17 -12.52
C LEU A 326 1.16 -3.82 -12.34
N VAL A 327 1.49 -2.82 -13.17
CA VAL A 327 0.89 -1.49 -13.14
C VAL A 327 0.31 -1.17 -14.51
N ALA A 328 -0.93 -0.68 -14.53
CA ALA A 328 -1.57 -0.09 -15.70
C ALA A 328 -1.63 1.44 -15.55
N THR A 329 -1.57 2.17 -16.65
CA THR A 329 -1.83 3.61 -16.69
C THR A 329 -2.64 3.97 -17.93
N ILE A 330 -3.07 5.23 -18.00
CA ILE A 330 -4.02 5.71 -18.99
C ILE A 330 -3.26 6.37 -20.15
N VAL A 331 -3.59 5.94 -21.36
CA VAL A 331 -3.27 6.63 -22.61
C VAL A 331 -4.55 7.18 -23.21
N ALA A 332 -4.45 8.29 -23.94
CA ALA A 332 -5.62 8.97 -24.50
C ALA A 332 -5.35 9.49 -25.91
N ARG A 333 -6.42 9.74 -26.66
CA ARG A 333 -6.37 10.40 -27.97
C ARG A 333 -7.52 11.36 -28.15
N ASN A 334 -7.34 12.39 -28.95
CA ASN A 334 -8.44 13.24 -29.40
C ASN A 334 -9.33 12.43 -30.35
N VAL A 335 -10.63 12.39 -30.09
CA VAL A 335 -11.63 11.78 -30.99
C VAL A 335 -11.98 12.76 -32.12
N ASP A 336 -12.10 14.05 -31.79
CA ASP A 336 -12.36 15.12 -32.73
C ASP A 336 -11.21 16.13 -32.69
N ALA A 337 -10.53 16.33 -33.82
CA ALA A 337 -9.41 17.27 -33.92
C ALA A 337 -9.85 18.74 -33.79
N SER A 338 -11.13 19.06 -34.02
CA SER A 338 -11.69 20.41 -33.85
C SER A 338 -11.89 20.79 -32.39
N VAL A 339 -11.95 19.80 -31.49
CA VAL A 339 -12.04 19.96 -30.04
C VAL A 339 -10.81 19.31 -29.39
N PRO A 340 -9.64 19.98 -29.42
CA PRO A 340 -8.38 19.38 -29.01
C PRO A 340 -8.29 19.28 -27.47
N VAL A 341 -8.88 18.25 -26.88
CA VAL A 341 -8.78 17.96 -25.43
C VAL A 341 -7.33 17.76 -25.01
N LEU A 342 -6.52 17.14 -25.88
CA LEU A 342 -5.09 16.92 -25.71
C LEU A 342 -4.27 17.84 -26.61
N LYS A 343 -3.22 18.45 -26.07
CA LYS A 343 -2.21 19.19 -26.84
C LYS A 343 -0.80 18.93 -26.34
N SER A 344 0.18 18.93 -27.24
CA SER A 344 1.59 18.86 -26.88
C SER A 344 2.02 20.09 -26.06
N PRO A 345 2.99 19.93 -25.14
CA PRO A 345 3.59 21.06 -24.43
C PRO A 345 4.31 22.00 -25.40
N VAL A 346 4.33 23.29 -25.06
CA VAL A 346 4.99 24.34 -25.86
C VAL A 346 6.47 24.54 -25.49
N GLY A 347 6.92 23.90 -24.41
CA GLY A 347 8.27 24.01 -23.89
C GLY A 347 8.47 23.08 -22.69
N PHE A 348 9.69 23.07 -22.15
CA PHE A 348 10.05 22.30 -20.98
C PHE A 348 10.96 23.12 -20.07
N ALA A 349 10.70 23.12 -18.76
CA ALA A 349 11.57 23.70 -17.75
C ALA A 349 12.41 22.58 -17.10
N GLN A 350 13.72 22.77 -17.00
CA GLN A 350 14.60 21.80 -16.36
C GLN A 350 14.33 21.78 -14.86
N MET A 351 14.03 20.60 -14.32
CA MET A 351 13.88 20.39 -12.89
C MET A 351 15.14 19.80 -12.29
N TRP A 352 15.80 18.88 -13.01
CA TRP A 352 17.00 18.21 -12.54
C TRP A 352 17.80 17.57 -13.67
N THR A 353 19.10 17.37 -13.45
CA THR A 353 19.99 16.56 -14.31
C THR A 353 20.96 15.80 -13.41
N ASP A 354 21.32 14.57 -13.78
CA ASP A 354 22.36 13.79 -13.09
C ASP A 354 23.80 14.28 -13.39
N GLN A 355 23.96 15.44 -14.03
CA GLN A 355 25.26 16.02 -14.33
C GLN A 355 26.08 16.21 -13.04
N GLY A 356 27.30 15.67 -13.02
CA GLY A 356 28.19 15.71 -11.85
C GLY A 356 28.12 14.47 -10.95
N SER A 357 27.09 13.63 -11.09
CA SER A 357 26.91 12.41 -10.28
C SER A 357 27.99 11.33 -10.50
N GLY A 358 28.67 11.37 -11.64
CA GLY A 358 29.58 10.30 -12.08
C GLY A 358 28.87 9.10 -12.71
N ALA A 359 27.55 9.16 -12.91
CA ALA A 359 26.79 8.11 -13.59
C ALA A 359 27.23 7.91 -15.05
N HIS A 360 27.13 6.66 -15.54
CA HIS A 360 27.44 6.30 -16.92
C HIS A 360 26.31 6.61 -17.91
N LEU A 361 25.10 6.84 -17.42
CA LEU A 361 23.95 7.27 -18.20
C LEU A 361 23.72 8.76 -17.99
N HIS A 362 22.88 9.35 -18.83
CA HIS A 362 22.48 10.75 -18.72
C HIS A 362 20.98 10.78 -18.44
N GLY A 363 20.60 11.25 -17.27
CA GLY A 363 19.22 11.38 -16.83
C GLY A 363 18.86 12.82 -16.53
N SER A 364 17.67 13.25 -16.94
CA SER A 364 17.15 14.56 -16.55
C SER A 364 15.64 14.54 -16.37
N VAL A 365 15.15 15.40 -15.49
CA VAL A 365 13.73 15.60 -15.17
C VAL A 365 13.30 16.96 -15.70
N TRP A 366 12.18 16.99 -16.41
CA TRP A 366 11.64 18.18 -17.06
C TRP A 366 10.17 18.37 -16.72
N ARG A 367 9.80 19.61 -16.43
CA ARG A 367 8.42 20.05 -16.31
C ARG A 367 7.90 20.55 -17.65
N PRO A 368 6.91 19.88 -18.27
CA PRO A 368 6.31 20.37 -19.49
C PRO A 368 5.57 21.69 -19.25
N ILE A 369 5.72 22.64 -20.16
CA ILE A 369 5.02 23.93 -20.14
C ILE A 369 3.74 23.77 -20.98
N PRO A 370 2.54 23.82 -20.37
CA PRO A 370 1.29 23.63 -21.10
C PRO A 370 0.99 24.83 -22.02
N PRO A 371 0.31 24.62 -23.16
CA PRO A 371 -0.35 25.70 -23.88
C PRO A 371 -1.40 26.42 -23.01
N THR A 372 -1.75 27.66 -23.35
CA THR A 372 -2.80 28.42 -22.66
C THR A 372 -4.12 27.64 -22.59
N GLY A 373 -4.68 27.50 -21.38
CA GLY A 373 -5.93 26.77 -21.14
C GLY A 373 -5.77 25.25 -20.94
N TYR A 374 -4.53 24.74 -20.93
CA TYR A 374 -4.21 23.33 -20.67
C TYR A 374 -3.38 23.19 -19.39
N VAL A 375 -3.26 21.96 -18.92
CA VAL A 375 -2.36 21.57 -17.83
C VAL A 375 -1.74 20.20 -18.10
N CYS A 376 -0.50 19.99 -17.67
CA CYS A 376 0.18 18.71 -17.83
C CYS A 376 0.08 17.95 -16.49
N LEU A 377 -0.24 16.66 -16.53
CA LEU A 377 -0.58 15.87 -15.33
C LEU A 377 0.66 15.31 -14.60
N SER A 378 1.85 15.47 -15.17
CA SER A 378 3.10 14.90 -14.66
C SER A 378 4.30 15.65 -15.21
N ASP A 379 5.39 15.67 -14.45
CA ASP A 379 6.73 15.90 -14.98
C ASP A 379 7.21 14.64 -15.73
N ILE A 380 8.27 14.76 -16.53
CA ILE A 380 8.82 13.67 -17.35
C ILE A 380 10.32 13.51 -17.13
N VAL A 381 10.83 12.30 -17.33
CA VAL A 381 12.24 11.94 -17.33
C VAL A 381 12.66 11.56 -18.74
N VAL A 382 13.85 12.00 -19.14
CA VAL A 382 14.49 11.60 -20.40
C VAL A 382 15.92 11.12 -20.17
N ASP A 383 16.39 10.28 -21.08
CA ASP A 383 17.73 9.71 -21.14
C ASP A 383 18.73 10.66 -21.85
N SER A 384 18.69 11.94 -21.48
CA SER A 384 19.56 12.98 -22.02
C SER A 384 19.73 14.12 -21.01
N TRP A 385 20.75 14.96 -21.16
CA TRP A 385 20.81 16.28 -20.49
C TRP A 385 20.12 17.39 -21.29
N ALA A 386 19.83 17.15 -22.57
CA ALA A 386 19.16 18.14 -23.40
C ALA A 386 17.65 18.14 -23.16
N PRO A 387 16.99 19.32 -23.25
CA PRO A 387 15.54 19.38 -23.18
C PRO A 387 14.89 18.56 -24.30
N PRO A 388 13.72 17.93 -24.03
CA PRO A 388 12.90 17.37 -25.09
C PRO A 388 12.49 18.48 -26.08
N ALA A 389 12.41 18.14 -27.37
CA ALA A 389 11.94 19.08 -28.37
C ALA A 389 10.42 19.35 -28.19
N PRO A 390 9.97 20.61 -28.11
CA PRO A 390 8.55 20.94 -28.02
C PRO A 390 7.76 20.37 -29.19
N GLY A 391 6.57 19.82 -28.92
CA GLY A 391 5.74 19.20 -29.95
C GLY A 391 6.23 17.83 -30.46
N VAL A 392 7.36 17.32 -29.96
CA VAL A 392 7.91 16.03 -30.36
C VAL A 392 7.62 14.98 -29.28
N GLY A 393 7.22 13.79 -29.71
CA GLY A 393 6.99 12.64 -28.83
C GLY A 393 5.55 12.51 -28.32
N PRO A 394 5.29 11.50 -27.47
CA PRO A 394 3.95 11.06 -27.13
C PRO A 394 3.30 11.84 -25.98
N PHE A 395 4.05 12.67 -25.27
CA PHE A 395 3.57 13.36 -24.06
C PHE A 395 2.66 14.55 -24.40
N VAL A 396 1.54 14.66 -23.68
CA VAL A 396 0.54 15.72 -23.89
C VAL A 396 -0.01 16.27 -22.58
N CYS A 397 -0.55 17.48 -22.68
CA CYS A 397 -1.28 18.19 -21.64
C CYS A 397 -2.78 18.15 -21.96
N VAL A 398 -3.62 18.25 -20.94
CA VAL A 398 -5.08 18.11 -21.01
C VAL A 398 -5.77 19.46 -20.85
N ALA A 399 -6.92 19.63 -21.51
CA ALA A 399 -7.69 20.87 -21.44
C ALA A 399 -8.23 21.12 -20.03
N LEU A 400 -7.87 22.26 -19.45
CA LEU A 400 -8.36 22.71 -18.14
C LEU A 400 -9.53 23.70 -18.30
N ASN A 401 -9.45 24.58 -19.32
CA ASN A 401 -10.46 25.60 -19.56
C ASN A 401 -11.72 25.00 -20.23
N PRO A 402 -12.92 25.05 -19.60
CA PRO A 402 -14.17 24.57 -20.18
C PRO A 402 -14.50 25.18 -21.54
N ALA A 403 -14.04 26.40 -21.86
CA ALA A 403 -14.29 27.03 -23.15
C ALA A 403 -13.68 26.27 -24.34
N ILE A 404 -12.73 25.37 -24.10
CA ILE A 404 -12.04 24.59 -25.14
C ILE A 404 -12.85 23.36 -25.55
N ALA A 405 -13.46 22.68 -24.58
CA ALA A 405 -14.09 21.37 -24.79
C ALA A 405 -15.42 21.19 -24.05
N ASN A 406 -16.07 22.30 -23.68
CA ASN A 406 -17.29 22.36 -22.84
C ASN A 406 -17.18 21.64 -21.48
N HIS A 407 -15.96 21.27 -21.08
CA HIS A 407 -15.66 20.54 -19.86
C HIS A 407 -14.20 20.78 -19.44
N SER A 408 -13.94 20.76 -18.13
CA SER A 408 -12.57 20.73 -17.59
C SER A 408 -12.13 19.28 -17.47
N TYR A 409 -11.12 18.88 -18.24
CA TYR A 409 -10.61 17.50 -18.22
C TYR A 409 -9.49 17.27 -17.20
N ALA A 410 -9.24 18.25 -16.33
CA ALA A 410 -8.33 18.15 -15.21
C ALA A 410 -8.89 18.84 -13.97
N ARG A 411 -8.46 18.36 -12.81
CA ARG A 411 -8.79 18.93 -11.50
C ARG A 411 -7.54 18.94 -10.65
N GLU A 412 -7.42 19.91 -9.75
CA GLU A 412 -6.33 19.94 -8.79
C GLU A 412 -6.36 18.68 -7.92
N ALA A 413 -5.18 18.11 -7.71
CA ALA A 413 -4.93 16.93 -6.91
C ALA A 413 -4.18 17.33 -5.62
N LYS A 414 -3.64 16.36 -4.88
CA LYS A 414 -2.74 16.63 -3.76
C LYS A 414 -1.40 15.93 -3.98
N PHE A 415 -0.37 16.43 -3.31
CA PHE A 415 0.88 15.69 -3.24
C PHE A 415 0.69 14.48 -2.34
N ALA A 416 1.12 13.33 -2.85
CA ALA A 416 1.38 12.16 -2.03
C ALA A 416 2.76 12.32 -1.33
N GLY A 417 3.25 11.25 -0.71
CA GLY A 417 4.58 11.21 -0.11
C GLY A 417 5.74 11.38 -1.12
N LEU A 418 6.94 11.57 -0.57
CA LEU A 418 8.20 11.55 -1.29
C LEU A 418 8.48 10.14 -1.86
N ILE A 419 8.63 10.03 -3.18
CA ILE A 419 9.09 8.81 -3.88
C ILE A 419 10.61 8.69 -3.69
N TRP A 420 11.34 9.75 -4.01
CA TRP A 420 12.79 9.75 -4.07
C TRP A 420 13.35 11.17 -3.93
N ASP A 421 14.56 11.30 -3.38
CA ASP A 421 15.37 12.51 -3.46
C ASP A 421 16.79 12.12 -3.88
N ASP A 422 17.52 13.06 -4.47
CA ASP A 422 18.86 12.79 -5.00
C ASP A 422 20.00 13.02 -4.00
N ARG A 423 19.70 13.08 -2.69
CA ARG A 423 20.72 13.32 -1.66
C ARG A 423 21.82 12.25 -1.76
N GLY A 424 23.06 12.72 -1.86
CA GLY A 424 24.22 11.83 -1.97
C GLY A 424 24.47 11.25 -3.36
N SER A 425 23.67 11.63 -4.37
CA SER A 425 23.90 11.22 -5.77
C SER A 425 25.15 11.83 -6.40
N GLY A 426 25.64 12.94 -5.84
CA GLY A 426 26.73 13.73 -6.43
C GLY A 426 26.30 14.62 -7.60
N ALA A 427 25.01 14.63 -7.97
CA ALA A 427 24.50 15.54 -8.98
C ALA A 427 24.69 17.01 -8.56
N ALA A 428 24.86 17.89 -9.54
CA ALA A 428 25.14 19.31 -9.31
C ALA A 428 23.91 20.13 -8.84
N CYS A 429 22.72 19.55 -8.90
CA CYS A 429 21.46 20.20 -8.55
C CYS A 429 20.60 19.22 -7.75
N ASP A 430 19.83 19.73 -6.78
CA ASP A 430 18.98 18.92 -5.91
C ASP A 430 17.62 18.63 -6.55
N VAL A 431 17.05 17.45 -6.28
CA VAL A 431 15.68 17.11 -6.67
C VAL A 431 14.97 16.25 -5.65
N THR A 432 13.66 16.46 -5.55
CA THR A 432 12.71 15.54 -4.93
C THR A 432 11.69 15.10 -5.95
N ILE A 433 11.21 13.87 -5.84
CA ILE A 433 10.18 13.29 -6.71
C ILE A 433 9.01 12.91 -5.83
N HIS A 434 7.86 13.53 -6.06
CA HIS A 434 6.65 13.35 -5.26
C HIS A 434 5.57 12.66 -6.08
N GLY A 435 4.86 11.74 -5.44
CA GLY A 435 3.66 11.16 -6.02
C GLY A 435 2.49 12.14 -6.01
N ILE A 436 1.44 11.77 -6.73
CA ILE A 436 0.17 12.52 -6.77
C ILE A 436 -0.94 11.64 -6.20
N GLU A 437 -1.75 12.20 -5.31
CA GLU A 437 -2.92 11.52 -4.74
C GLU A 437 -4.23 12.27 -5.06
N MET A 438 -5.36 11.60 -4.88
CA MET A 438 -6.67 12.14 -5.18
C MET A 438 -7.02 13.29 -4.23
N ALA A 439 -7.43 14.43 -4.78
CA ALA A 439 -8.17 15.42 -3.99
C ALA A 439 -9.60 14.91 -3.74
N GLN A 440 -10.15 15.24 -2.57
CA GLN A 440 -11.54 14.94 -2.22
C GLN A 440 -12.47 15.41 -3.35
N TYR A 441 -13.46 14.60 -3.70
CA TYR A 441 -14.44 14.99 -4.71
C TYR A 441 -15.20 16.23 -4.21
N PRO A 442 -15.56 17.18 -5.10
CA PRO A 442 -16.42 18.28 -4.70
C PRO A 442 -17.77 17.73 -4.22
N PRO A 443 -18.37 18.31 -3.17
CA PRO A 443 -19.69 17.89 -2.68
C PRO A 443 -20.84 18.37 -3.58
N ASP A 444 -20.57 18.62 -4.86
CA ASP A 444 -21.56 19.11 -5.79
C ASP A 444 -22.38 17.98 -6.43
N GLU A 445 -23.42 18.37 -7.16
CA GLU A 445 -24.35 17.43 -7.76
C GLU A 445 -23.84 16.81 -9.07
N LYS A 446 -22.64 17.15 -9.53
CA LYS A 446 -22.16 16.73 -10.85
C LYS A 446 -21.55 15.33 -10.82
N GLU A 447 -21.95 14.54 -11.81
CA GLU A 447 -21.32 13.26 -12.10
C GLU A 447 -19.96 13.49 -12.78
N ARG A 448 -18.96 12.74 -12.33
CA ARG A 448 -17.55 12.87 -12.72
C ARG A 448 -16.80 11.58 -12.42
N LEU A 449 -15.78 11.30 -13.21
CA LEU A 449 -14.83 10.23 -12.97
C LEU A 449 -13.43 10.84 -12.87
N SER A 450 -12.96 11.09 -11.65
CA SER A 450 -11.58 11.50 -11.39
C SER A 450 -10.66 10.28 -11.44
N LEU A 451 -9.57 10.37 -12.18
CA LEU A 451 -8.59 9.30 -12.38
C LEU A 451 -7.18 9.83 -12.18
N LEU A 452 -6.36 9.07 -11.45
CA LEU A 452 -4.92 9.30 -11.45
C LEU A 452 -4.28 8.61 -12.66
N VAL A 453 -3.28 9.27 -13.21
CA VAL A 453 -2.48 8.75 -14.33
C VAL A 453 -1.13 8.22 -13.84
N ASN A 454 -0.95 7.99 -12.54
CA ASN A 454 0.32 7.54 -11.93
C ASN A 454 1.52 8.45 -12.24
N GLY A 455 1.25 9.76 -12.41
CA GLY A 455 2.29 10.76 -12.61
C GLY A 455 3.03 11.13 -11.34
N PHE A 456 4.09 11.90 -11.50
CA PHE A 456 4.87 12.48 -10.41
C PHE A 456 5.20 13.94 -10.71
N LEU A 457 5.60 14.68 -9.67
CA LEU A 457 6.12 16.03 -9.81
C LEU A 457 7.44 16.18 -9.06
N ALA A 458 8.35 16.93 -9.66
CA ALA A 458 9.67 17.21 -9.13
C ALA A 458 9.73 18.53 -8.34
N GLY A 459 10.33 18.51 -7.17
CA GLY A 459 10.77 19.68 -6.42
C GLY A 459 12.26 19.90 -6.59
N THR A 460 12.73 21.14 -6.52
CA THR A 460 14.16 21.49 -6.63
C THR A 460 14.80 21.80 -5.27
N ILE A 461 14.09 21.51 -4.18
CA ILE A 461 14.49 21.78 -2.80
C ILE A 461 14.00 20.62 -1.96
N TYR A 462 14.88 20.03 -1.14
CA TYR A 462 14.57 18.81 -0.40
C TYR A 462 13.42 18.92 0.60
N ASP A 463 13.36 20.02 1.35
CA ASP A 463 12.52 20.12 2.54
C ASP A 463 11.17 20.80 2.25
N ASN A 464 10.80 20.95 0.97
CA ASN A 464 9.55 21.56 0.55
C ASN A 464 8.85 20.71 -0.50
N ASN A 465 7.51 20.73 -0.47
CA ASN A 465 6.74 20.22 -1.60
C ASN A 465 7.09 21.00 -2.88
N PRO A 466 6.97 20.36 -4.06
CA PRO A 466 7.14 21.06 -5.32
C PRO A 466 6.24 22.29 -5.40
N SER A 467 6.76 23.38 -5.96
CA SER A 467 6.00 24.64 -6.11
C SER A 467 4.87 24.56 -7.14
N ALA A 468 4.80 23.48 -7.94
CA ALA A 468 3.75 23.26 -8.91
C ALA A 468 2.47 22.73 -8.26
N THR A 469 1.32 23.07 -8.83
CA THR A 469 0.05 22.45 -8.47
C THR A 469 -0.06 21.08 -9.12
N PRO A 470 -0.31 19.99 -8.36
CA PRO A 470 -0.60 18.67 -8.92
C PRO A 470 -2.00 18.63 -9.53
N TYR A 471 -2.17 17.86 -10.61
CA TYR A 471 -3.45 17.66 -11.28
C TYR A 471 -3.74 16.19 -11.53
N LEU A 472 -5.03 15.84 -11.55
CA LEU A 472 -5.55 14.54 -11.93
C LEU A 472 -6.44 14.67 -13.17
N LEU A 473 -6.71 13.55 -13.85
CA LEU A 473 -7.60 13.50 -15.00
C LEU A 473 -9.06 13.51 -14.53
N GLU A 474 -9.88 14.42 -15.05
CA GLU A 474 -11.31 14.47 -14.75
C GLU A 474 -12.09 14.13 -16.02
N LEU A 475 -12.84 13.02 -16.02
CA LEU A 475 -13.62 12.59 -17.16
C LEU A 475 -15.12 12.68 -16.89
N PRO A 476 -15.95 12.95 -17.91
CA PRO A 476 -17.37 12.64 -17.84
C PRO A 476 -17.54 11.11 -17.70
N PRO A 477 -18.32 10.62 -16.73
CA PRO A 477 -18.51 9.18 -16.54
C PRO A 477 -19.42 8.61 -17.63
N ILE A 478 -19.19 7.35 -17.97
CA ILE A 478 -20.09 6.60 -18.86
C ILE A 478 -21.13 5.92 -17.98
N VAL A 479 -22.34 6.49 -17.94
CA VAL A 479 -23.47 5.98 -17.14
C VAL A 479 -24.61 5.59 -18.06
N TYR A 480 -25.12 4.37 -17.92
CA TYR A 480 -26.34 3.89 -18.57
C TYR A 480 -27.46 3.74 -17.55
N ARG A 481 -28.65 4.20 -17.90
CA ARG A 481 -29.87 4.11 -17.09
C ARG A 481 -30.98 3.48 -17.93
N PRO A 482 -31.02 2.15 -18.06
CA PRO A 482 -32.01 1.48 -18.88
C PRO A 482 -33.42 1.65 -18.28
N PRO A 483 -34.48 1.65 -19.12
CA PRO A 483 -35.84 1.55 -18.60
C PRO A 483 -36.02 0.19 -17.92
N VAL A 484 -36.43 0.20 -16.65
CA VAL A 484 -36.65 -1.02 -15.86
C VAL A 484 -38.14 -1.29 -15.68
N ALA A 485 -38.49 -2.58 -15.66
CA ALA A 485 -39.81 -3.01 -15.19
C ALA A 485 -39.94 -2.71 -13.70
N ASP A 486 -41.16 -2.46 -13.25
CA ASP A 486 -41.45 -2.21 -11.84
C ASP A 486 -41.13 -3.46 -11.00
N PRO A 487 -40.15 -3.42 -10.08
CA PRO A 487 -39.73 -4.60 -9.32
C PRO A 487 -40.69 -4.93 -8.17
N ARG A 488 -41.77 -4.16 -7.97
CA ARG A 488 -42.74 -4.39 -6.89
C ARG A 488 -43.39 -5.77 -7.02
N PRO A 489 -43.55 -6.50 -5.90
CA PRO A 489 -44.18 -7.82 -5.88
C PRO A 489 -45.65 -7.76 -6.29
N ASN A 490 -46.08 -8.76 -7.07
CA ASN A 490 -47.47 -8.98 -7.42
C ASN A 490 -48.03 -10.17 -6.61
N VAL A 491 -48.67 -9.88 -5.48
CA VAL A 491 -49.25 -10.92 -4.60
C VAL A 491 -50.68 -11.23 -5.03
N THR A 492 -50.92 -12.44 -5.51
CA THR A 492 -52.20 -12.85 -6.10
C THR A 492 -52.89 -14.02 -5.39
N SER A 493 -52.34 -14.52 -4.28
CA SER A 493 -52.94 -15.57 -3.47
C SER A 493 -52.62 -15.38 -1.98
N HIS A 494 -53.20 -16.26 -1.15
CA HIS A 494 -52.90 -16.33 0.28
C HIS A 494 -51.58 -17.03 0.61
N ASP A 495 -50.93 -17.63 -0.38
CA ASP A 495 -49.73 -18.41 -0.16
C ASP A 495 -48.54 -17.48 0.07
N MET A 496 -47.57 -17.95 0.86
CA MET A 496 -46.30 -17.25 1.02
C MET A 496 -45.61 -17.12 -0.35
N PRO A 497 -45.26 -15.90 -0.79
CA PRO A 497 -44.56 -15.69 -2.06
C PRO A 497 -43.27 -16.51 -2.15
N PHE A 498 -43.09 -17.22 -3.27
CA PHE A 498 -41.88 -17.99 -3.55
C PHE A 498 -41.48 -17.82 -5.03
N PRO A 499 -40.21 -17.50 -5.34
CA PRO A 499 -39.11 -17.23 -4.40
C PRO A 499 -39.35 -15.97 -3.54
N PRO A 500 -38.64 -15.82 -2.40
CA PRO A 500 -38.80 -14.66 -1.51
C PRO A 500 -38.28 -13.36 -2.11
N ASP A 501 -37.47 -13.41 -3.18
CA ASP A 501 -37.01 -12.24 -3.91
C ASP A 501 -37.86 -12.01 -5.17
N THR A 502 -38.21 -10.75 -5.44
CA THR A 502 -38.75 -10.40 -6.76
C THR A 502 -37.66 -10.44 -7.83
N PRO A 503 -38.02 -10.54 -9.13
CA PRO A 503 -37.03 -10.49 -10.20
C PRO A 503 -36.20 -9.21 -10.13
N LYS A 504 -34.89 -9.37 -10.03
CA LYS A 504 -33.92 -8.28 -10.03
C LYS A 504 -33.92 -7.55 -11.36
N VAL A 505 -33.94 -6.21 -11.32
CA VAL A 505 -33.81 -5.33 -12.48
C VAL A 505 -32.62 -4.40 -12.30
N VAL A 506 -31.82 -4.19 -13.35
CA VAL A 506 -30.64 -3.30 -13.31
C VAL A 506 -31.05 -1.91 -13.74
N ASP A 507 -30.94 -0.92 -12.85
CA ASP A 507 -31.40 0.46 -13.11
C ASP A 507 -30.25 1.44 -13.41
N ASN A 508 -29.03 1.11 -12.97
CA ASN A 508 -27.84 1.92 -13.18
C ASN A 508 -26.63 1.06 -13.54
N ILE A 509 -25.87 1.50 -14.56
CA ILE A 509 -24.61 0.89 -14.97
C ILE A 509 -23.57 1.98 -15.15
N VAL A 510 -22.39 1.80 -14.55
CA VAL A 510 -21.24 2.71 -14.69
C VAL A 510 -20.07 1.96 -15.29
N VAL A 511 -19.41 2.52 -16.31
CA VAL A 511 -18.17 1.95 -16.87
C VAL A 511 -16.96 2.62 -16.22
N VAL A 512 -16.04 1.79 -15.72
CA VAL A 512 -14.83 2.22 -15.02
C VAL A 512 -13.59 1.53 -15.61
N PRO A 513 -12.44 2.23 -15.73
CA PRO A 513 -11.22 1.62 -16.25
C PRO A 513 -10.63 0.64 -15.24
N CYS A 514 -9.89 -0.35 -15.72
CA CYS A 514 -9.19 -1.32 -14.86
C CYS A 514 -8.18 -0.66 -13.92
N THR A 515 -7.72 0.57 -14.20
CA THR A 515 -6.79 1.32 -13.35
C THR A 515 -7.36 1.73 -12.00
N ILE A 516 -8.70 1.70 -11.82
CA ILE A 516 -9.37 1.99 -10.54
C ILE A 516 -10.09 0.76 -9.95
N VAL A 517 -9.91 -0.41 -10.56
CA VAL A 517 -10.51 -1.68 -10.15
C VAL A 517 -9.44 -2.57 -9.53
N SER A 518 -9.78 -3.28 -8.46
CA SER A 518 -8.96 -4.40 -7.99
C SER A 518 -9.62 -5.72 -8.38
N ASP A 519 -9.05 -6.43 -9.36
CA ASP A 519 -9.44 -7.80 -9.72
C ASP A 519 -8.32 -8.73 -9.27
N ASN A 520 -8.39 -9.16 -8.00
CA ASN A 520 -7.30 -9.89 -7.34
C ASN A 520 -6.95 -11.24 -7.98
N ASN A 521 -7.84 -11.76 -8.85
CA ASN A 521 -7.63 -13.00 -9.59
C ASN A 521 -6.78 -12.80 -10.86
N HIS A 522 -6.53 -11.55 -11.28
CA HIS A 522 -5.85 -11.25 -12.53
C HIS A 522 -4.80 -10.14 -12.41
N THR A 523 -3.70 -10.27 -13.15
CA THR A 523 -2.64 -9.24 -13.20
C THR A 523 -3.10 -7.99 -13.96
N ALA A 524 -2.48 -6.84 -13.73
CA ALA A 524 -2.78 -5.61 -14.46
C ALA A 524 -2.61 -5.80 -15.98
N ALA A 525 -1.59 -6.54 -16.44
CA ALA A 525 -1.44 -6.89 -17.86
C ALA A 525 -2.64 -7.67 -18.40
N TRP A 526 -3.13 -8.66 -17.64
CA TRP A 526 -4.31 -9.43 -18.05
C TRP A 526 -5.55 -8.53 -18.14
N GLN A 527 -5.74 -7.65 -17.14
CA GLN A 527 -6.88 -6.73 -17.12
C GLN A 527 -6.84 -5.77 -18.30
N VAL A 528 -5.69 -5.13 -18.59
CA VAL A 528 -5.55 -4.25 -19.77
C VAL A 528 -5.86 -4.98 -21.08
N LEU A 529 -5.47 -6.25 -21.20
CA LEU A 529 -5.67 -7.02 -22.43
C LEU A 529 -7.10 -7.55 -22.60
N ASN A 530 -7.73 -8.01 -21.52
CA ASN A 530 -8.99 -8.78 -21.57
C ASN A 530 -10.19 -8.03 -21.00
N SER A 531 -9.97 -7.07 -20.10
CA SER A 531 -11.01 -6.29 -19.44
C SER A 531 -10.52 -4.86 -19.12
N PRO A 532 -10.08 -4.07 -20.11
CA PRO A 532 -9.56 -2.72 -19.87
C PRO A 532 -10.61 -1.79 -19.24
N PHE A 533 -11.89 -2.11 -19.42
CA PHE A 533 -13.02 -1.45 -18.78
C PHE A 533 -13.94 -2.49 -18.15
N TYR A 534 -14.35 -2.21 -16.92
CA TYR A 534 -15.31 -2.98 -16.14
C TYR A 534 -16.65 -2.25 -16.10
N LYS A 535 -17.73 -2.97 -15.77
CA LYS A 535 -19.04 -2.40 -15.50
C LYS A 535 -19.38 -2.60 -14.04
N MET A 536 -19.83 -1.55 -13.37
CA MET A 536 -20.53 -1.66 -12.10
C MET A 536 -22.02 -1.52 -12.34
N GLU A 537 -22.80 -2.47 -11.87
CA GLU A 537 -24.26 -2.48 -12.02
C GLU A 537 -24.93 -2.39 -10.66
N ARG A 538 -26.01 -1.62 -10.59
CA ARG A 538 -26.95 -1.64 -9.46
C ARG A 538 -28.20 -2.39 -9.89
N GLY A 539 -28.41 -3.55 -9.27
CA GLY A 539 -29.67 -4.27 -9.30
C GLY A 539 -30.58 -3.80 -8.17
N ILE A 540 -31.86 -3.63 -8.46
CA ILE A 540 -32.91 -3.35 -7.48
C ILE A 540 -33.96 -4.46 -7.49
N TYR A 541 -34.46 -4.81 -6.31
CA TYR A 541 -35.48 -5.85 -6.11
C TYR A 541 -36.15 -5.69 -4.73
N TYR A 542 -37.14 -6.53 -4.43
CA TYR A 542 -37.76 -6.62 -3.11
C TYR A 542 -37.51 -8.00 -2.49
N HIS A 543 -37.13 -8.04 -1.21
CA HIS A 543 -37.02 -9.26 -0.41
C HIS A 543 -38.21 -9.39 0.54
N LEU A 544 -38.80 -10.57 0.62
CA LEU A 544 -39.89 -10.88 1.55
C LEU A 544 -39.35 -11.07 2.97
N GLU A 545 -39.65 -10.14 3.86
CA GLU A 545 -39.22 -10.19 5.27
C GLU A 545 -40.24 -10.94 6.15
N VAL A 546 -41.54 -10.67 5.93
CA VAL A 546 -42.63 -11.21 6.75
C VAL A 546 -43.79 -11.61 5.87
N HIS A 547 -44.36 -12.79 6.13
CA HIS A 547 -45.65 -13.21 5.60
C HIS A 547 -46.51 -13.77 6.74
N SER A 548 -47.78 -13.36 6.79
CA SER A 548 -48.72 -13.79 7.83
C SER A 548 -50.15 -13.80 7.30
N GLY A 549 -51.02 -14.58 7.94
CA GLY A 549 -52.44 -14.68 7.60
C GLY A 549 -52.76 -15.85 6.66
N GLY A 550 -53.95 -15.84 6.08
CA GLY A 550 -54.39 -16.86 5.13
C GLY A 550 -55.91 -17.01 5.03
N ALA A 551 -56.36 -17.73 4.00
CA ALA A 551 -57.78 -17.88 3.65
C ALA A 551 -58.67 -18.45 4.77
N ASN A 552 -58.09 -19.23 5.69
CA ASN A 552 -58.81 -19.95 6.74
C ASN A 552 -58.58 -19.37 8.15
N ILE A 553 -57.92 -18.22 8.25
CA ILE A 553 -57.60 -17.59 9.54
C ILE A 553 -58.67 -16.55 9.85
N SER A 554 -59.60 -16.87 10.74
CA SER A 554 -60.74 -16.01 11.10
C SER A 554 -60.44 -14.97 12.19
N ALA A 555 -59.25 -15.01 12.79
CA ALA A 555 -58.78 -14.05 13.77
C ALA A 555 -57.77 -13.09 13.15
N ALA A 556 -57.72 -11.85 13.65
CA ALA A 556 -56.62 -10.95 13.32
C ALA A 556 -55.33 -11.48 13.94
N LEU A 557 -54.23 -11.46 13.19
CA LEU A 557 -52.91 -11.82 13.69
C LEU A 557 -51.96 -10.63 13.63
N THR A 558 -51.11 -10.50 14.63
CA THR A 558 -50.01 -9.56 14.66
C THR A 558 -48.71 -10.35 14.66
N VAL A 559 -47.85 -10.09 13.67
CA VAL A 559 -46.53 -10.72 13.56
C VAL A 559 -45.48 -9.62 13.55
N SER A 560 -44.40 -9.82 14.29
CA SER A 560 -43.25 -8.93 14.33
C SER A 560 -41.97 -9.70 13.98
N GLN A 561 -41.08 -9.06 13.23
CA GLN A 561 -39.79 -9.60 12.83
C GLN A 561 -38.73 -8.50 12.91
N GLN A 562 -37.54 -8.83 13.41
CA GLN A 562 -36.38 -7.96 13.30
C GLN A 562 -35.83 -7.96 11.88
N VAL A 563 -35.73 -6.77 11.30
CA VAL A 563 -35.18 -6.55 9.97
C VAL A 563 -33.99 -5.59 10.08
N THR A 564 -32.87 -5.97 9.47
CA THR A 564 -31.65 -5.18 9.43
C THR A 564 -31.53 -4.43 8.09
N PHE A 565 -31.37 -3.11 8.17
CA PHE A 565 -31.18 -2.18 7.07
C PHE A 565 -29.72 -1.75 6.95
N GLY A 566 -29.41 -1.07 5.85
CA GLY A 566 -28.07 -0.59 5.55
C GLY A 566 -27.25 -1.62 4.80
N ILE A 567 -25.93 -1.46 4.87
CA ILE A 567 -24.98 -2.41 4.28
C ILE A 567 -25.02 -3.72 5.06
N ILE A 568 -25.28 -4.83 4.37
CA ILE A 568 -25.26 -6.15 5.00
C ILE A 568 -23.80 -6.63 5.09
N THR A 569 -23.18 -6.37 6.23
CA THR A 569 -21.74 -6.49 6.49
C THR A 569 -21.15 -7.85 6.11
N LYS A 570 -21.76 -8.95 6.56
CA LYS A 570 -21.26 -10.32 6.31
C LYS A 570 -21.10 -10.68 4.83
N VAL A 571 -21.98 -10.19 3.95
CA VAL A 571 -21.92 -10.46 2.51
C VAL A 571 -21.01 -9.46 1.81
N THR A 572 -21.01 -8.22 2.29
CA THR A 572 -20.20 -7.13 1.74
C THR A 572 -18.71 -7.32 2.01
N GLU A 573 -18.33 -8.00 3.09
CA GLU A 573 -16.93 -8.35 3.38
C GLU A 573 -16.29 -9.17 2.26
N GLU A 574 -16.97 -10.20 1.72
CA GLU A 574 -16.42 -11.00 0.62
C GLU A 574 -16.25 -10.17 -0.65
N PHE A 575 -17.26 -9.37 -1.00
CA PHE A 575 -17.19 -8.46 -2.14
C PHE A 575 -16.04 -7.45 -1.97
N THR A 576 -15.90 -6.87 -0.77
CA THR A 576 -14.88 -5.86 -0.47
C THR A 576 -13.47 -6.47 -0.51
N VAL A 577 -13.28 -7.67 0.04
CA VAL A 577 -11.98 -8.38 0.00
C VAL A 577 -11.57 -8.71 -1.43
N ARG A 578 -12.52 -9.05 -2.30
CA ARG A 578 -12.24 -9.44 -3.69
C ARG A 578 -12.05 -8.24 -4.62
N THR A 579 -12.77 -7.13 -4.38
CA THR A 579 -12.83 -5.98 -5.30
C THR A 579 -12.17 -4.70 -4.78
N HIS A 580 -11.94 -4.61 -3.46
CA HIS A 580 -11.54 -3.40 -2.75
C HIS A 580 -12.46 -2.20 -2.97
N ILE A 581 -13.74 -2.47 -3.24
CA ILE A 581 -14.81 -1.47 -3.24
C ILE A 581 -15.41 -1.46 -1.84
N GLU A 582 -15.49 -0.27 -1.26
CA GLU A 582 -16.02 -0.04 0.07
C GLU A 582 -17.20 0.93 -0.01
N ALA A 583 -18.17 0.75 0.88
CA ALA A 583 -19.25 1.70 1.06
C ALA A 583 -19.36 2.09 2.54
N SER A 584 -19.64 3.38 2.79
CA SER A 584 -19.94 3.87 4.13
C SER A 584 -20.85 5.08 4.05
N VAL A 585 -21.58 5.36 5.13
CA VAL A 585 -22.44 6.56 5.22
C VAL A 585 -21.62 7.82 4.92
N ALA A 586 -20.44 7.97 5.53
CA ALA A 586 -19.61 9.16 5.37
C ALA A 586 -19.07 9.33 3.95
N ALA A 587 -18.49 8.26 3.37
CA ALA A 587 -17.74 8.35 2.11
C ALA A 587 -18.57 8.03 0.85
N GLY A 588 -19.76 7.43 1.00
CA GLY A 588 -20.47 6.81 -0.10
C GLY A 588 -19.75 5.54 -0.57
N ILE A 589 -19.79 5.27 -1.88
CA ILE A 589 -19.10 4.14 -2.53
C ILE A 589 -17.76 4.62 -3.08
N GLY A 590 -16.68 4.05 -2.54
CA GLY A 590 -15.30 4.29 -2.94
C GLY A 590 -14.67 3.06 -3.58
N MET A 591 -13.92 3.28 -4.66
CA MET A 591 -13.09 2.26 -5.29
C MET A 591 -11.64 2.47 -4.88
N ARG A 592 -10.96 1.39 -4.45
CA ARG A 592 -9.53 1.40 -4.16
C ARG A 592 -8.80 0.53 -5.19
N ALA A 593 -8.02 1.15 -6.07
CA ALA A 593 -7.16 0.39 -6.96
C ALA A 593 -5.85 -0.03 -6.28
N LYS A 594 -5.42 -1.24 -6.59
CA LYS A 594 -4.06 -1.72 -6.31
C LYS A 594 -3.13 -1.22 -7.41
N LEU A 595 -2.62 0.00 -7.27
CA LEU A 595 -1.58 0.54 -8.16
C LEU A 595 -0.21 -0.10 -7.87
N GLY A 596 -0.09 -1.42 -8.07
CA GLY A 596 1.16 -2.16 -7.97
C GLY A 596 2.01 -1.83 -6.73
N PRO A 597 3.34 -2.03 -6.78
CA PRO A 597 4.20 -1.86 -5.61
C PRO A 597 4.63 -0.40 -5.36
N LEU A 598 3.92 0.59 -5.91
CA LEU A 598 4.08 2.03 -5.65
C LEU A 598 3.76 2.34 -4.17
N LYS A 599 4.63 1.95 -3.25
CA LYS A 599 4.50 2.24 -1.82
C LYS A 599 4.96 3.67 -1.56
N LEU A 600 4.05 4.62 -1.73
CA LEU A 600 4.26 6.05 -1.48
C LEU A 600 3.89 6.50 -0.06
N SER A 601 3.32 5.60 0.74
CA SER A 601 2.90 5.83 2.13
C SER A 601 2.99 4.52 2.95
N VAL A 602 2.77 4.59 4.25
CA VAL A 602 2.92 3.54 5.27
C VAL A 602 1.85 2.42 5.14
N GLY A 603 1.31 2.16 3.95
CA GLY A 603 0.37 1.08 3.63
C GLY A 603 0.73 0.36 2.32
N PRO A 604 0.17 -0.83 2.04
CA PRO A 604 0.46 -1.59 0.81
C PRO A 604 -0.30 -1.13 -0.43
N TYR A 605 -1.06 -0.04 -0.34
CA TYR A 605 -1.90 0.51 -1.39
C TYR A 605 -1.59 2.00 -1.57
N VAL A 606 -1.56 2.49 -2.82
CA VAL A 606 -1.81 3.92 -3.06
C VAL A 606 -3.31 4.09 -2.92
N GLU A 607 -3.76 4.75 -1.84
CA GLU A 607 -5.18 5.03 -1.61
C GLU A 607 -5.68 6.05 -2.64
N THR A 608 -6.11 5.58 -3.81
CA THR A 608 -6.76 6.45 -4.79
C THR A 608 -8.26 6.19 -4.71
N GLN A 609 -8.91 6.72 -3.66
CA GLN A 609 -10.36 6.59 -3.50
C GLN A 609 -11.06 7.39 -4.60
N THR A 610 -11.44 6.69 -5.66
CA THR A 610 -12.35 7.19 -6.69
C THR A 610 -13.77 6.94 -6.21
N SER A 611 -14.61 7.97 -6.18
CA SER A 611 -16.01 7.84 -5.79
C SER A 611 -16.89 7.68 -7.02
N ILE A 612 -17.82 6.73 -6.97
CA ILE A 612 -18.81 6.47 -8.02
C ILE A 612 -20.25 6.48 -7.50
N THR A 613 -20.45 6.93 -6.26
CA THR A 613 -21.73 6.90 -5.53
C THR A 613 -22.87 7.52 -6.33
N LYS A 614 -22.62 8.68 -6.94
CA LYS A 614 -23.63 9.39 -7.74
C LYS A 614 -23.91 8.68 -9.05
N GLU A 615 -22.82 8.27 -9.71
CA GLU A 615 -22.82 7.65 -11.01
C GLU A 615 -23.61 6.33 -10.99
N ILE A 616 -23.53 5.58 -9.89
CA ILE A 616 -24.28 4.32 -9.68
C ILE A 616 -25.72 4.54 -9.18
N GLY A 617 -26.16 5.80 -9.06
CA GLY A 617 -27.56 6.17 -8.90
C GLY A 617 -27.99 6.64 -7.50
N TYR A 618 -27.06 6.90 -6.58
CA TYR A 618 -27.42 7.54 -5.31
C TYR A 618 -27.49 9.06 -5.46
N SER A 619 -28.37 9.69 -4.70
CA SER A 619 -28.60 11.14 -4.78
C SER A 619 -27.39 11.96 -4.31
N LYS A 620 -26.70 11.47 -3.27
CA LYS A 620 -25.55 12.13 -2.66
C LYS A 620 -24.27 11.33 -2.85
N ARG A 621 -23.14 12.05 -2.88
CA ARG A 621 -21.81 11.43 -2.91
C ARG A 621 -21.32 10.99 -1.52
N TYR A 622 -21.57 11.85 -0.54
CA TYR A 622 -21.23 11.70 0.87
C TYR A 622 -22.51 11.69 1.70
N GLU A 623 -22.43 11.23 2.95
CA GLU A 623 -23.57 11.19 3.87
C GLU A 623 -24.76 10.40 3.30
N VAL A 624 -24.47 9.22 2.75
CA VAL A 624 -25.47 8.32 2.15
C VAL A 624 -26.16 7.54 3.27
N THR A 625 -27.26 8.10 3.77
CA THR A 625 -28.01 7.56 4.92
C THR A 625 -28.55 6.15 4.69
N GLU A 626 -28.78 5.77 3.44
CA GLU A 626 -29.20 4.45 2.99
C GLU A 626 -28.18 3.35 3.36
N PHE A 627 -26.94 3.72 3.68
CA PHE A 627 -25.88 2.78 4.09
C PHE A 627 -25.82 2.56 5.61
N SER A 628 -26.62 3.28 6.40
CA SER A 628 -26.60 3.16 7.85
C SER A 628 -27.15 1.82 8.31
N GLU A 629 -26.34 1.03 9.02
CA GLU A 629 -26.80 -0.23 9.61
C GLU A 629 -27.72 0.04 10.80
N THR A 630 -28.93 -0.50 10.76
CA THR A 630 -29.89 -0.40 11.85
C THR A 630 -30.85 -1.59 11.82
N THR A 631 -31.19 -2.13 12.99
CA THR A 631 -32.15 -3.21 13.12
C THR A 631 -33.42 -2.67 13.76
N LEU A 632 -34.57 -2.89 13.11
CA LEU A 632 -35.87 -2.45 13.60
C LEU A 632 -36.83 -3.63 13.69
N ASP A 633 -37.73 -3.60 14.66
CA ASP A 633 -38.86 -4.52 14.74
C ASP A 633 -39.95 -4.06 13.75
N TRP A 634 -40.19 -4.86 12.72
CA TRP A 634 -41.24 -4.65 11.74
C TRP A 634 -42.47 -5.47 12.10
N THR A 635 -43.50 -4.78 12.60
CA THR A 635 -44.79 -5.36 12.94
C THR A 635 -45.79 -5.20 11.81
N VAL A 636 -46.55 -6.26 11.54
CA VAL A 636 -47.67 -6.28 10.60
C VAL A 636 -48.90 -6.88 11.25
N GLU A 637 -50.05 -6.25 11.00
CA GLU A 637 -51.36 -6.74 11.42
C GLU A 637 -52.10 -7.29 10.20
N THR A 638 -52.71 -8.45 10.36
CA THR A 638 -53.49 -9.14 9.33
C THR A 638 -54.95 -9.15 9.73
N LYS A 639 -55.84 -8.81 8.80
CA LYS A 639 -57.29 -8.90 9.02
C LYS A 639 -57.74 -10.37 8.93
N PRO A 640 -58.88 -10.74 9.54
CA PRO A 640 -59.51 -12.03 9.31
C PRO A 640 -59.66 -12.33 7.82
N PHE A 641 -59.31 -13.55 7.42
CA PHE A 641 -59.38 -14.07 6.05
C PHE A 641 -58.50 -13.32 5.05
N HIS A 642 -57.51 -12.55 5.52
CA HIS A 642 -56.50 -11.90 4.69
C HIS A 642 -55.12 -12.49 4.98
N SER A 643 -54.21 -12.32 4.03
CA SER A 643 -52.77 -12.52 4.20
C SER A 643 -52.05 -11.22 3.92
N VAL A 644 -50.99 -10.93 4.66
CA VAL A 644 -50.14 -9.76 4.45
C VAL A 644 -48.70 -10.20 4.26
N SER A 645 -48.08 -9.65 3.22
CA SER A 645 -46.66 -9.81 2.92
C SER A 645 -45.99 -8.46 3.05
N LEU A 646 -44.84 -8.43 3.70
CA LEU A 646 -44.08 -7.22 3.96
C LEU A 646 -42.67 -7.39 3.42
N TRP A 647 -42.26 -6.41 2.63
CA TRP A 647 -41.11 -6.49 1.75
C TRP A 647 -40.16 -5.32 2.01
N SER A 648 -38.87 -5.62 1.94
CA SER A 648 -37.79 -4.63 1.98
C SER A 648 -37.27 -4.37 0.56
N HIS A 649 -36.95 -3.10 0.26
CA HIS A 649 -36.32 -2.75 -1.02
C HIS A 649 -34.81 -2.96 -0.91
N CYS A 650 -34.24 -3.73 -1.83
CA CYS A 650 -32.84 -4.13 -1.78
C CYS A 650 -32.10 -3.61 -3.00
N HIS A 651 -30.88 -3.12 -2.79
CA HIS A 651 -29.92 -2.89 -3.85
C HIS A 651 -28.82 -3.95 -3.78
N GLU A 652 -28.39 -4.41 -4.95
CA GLU A 652 -27.20 -5.24 -5.09
C GLU A 652 -26.25 -4.60 -6.09
N ILE A 653 -25.03 -4.33 -5.64
CA ILE A 653 -24.00 -3.75 -6.48
C ILE A 653 -23.01 -4.84 -6.89
N VAL A 654 -22.87 -5.04 -8.20
CA VAL A 654 -21.97 -6.05 -8.77
C VAL A 654 -20.93 -5.39 -9.68
N LEU A 655 -19.72 -5.95 -9.67
CA LEU A 655 -18.64 -5.57 -10.57
C LEU A 655 -18.42 -6.67 -11.60
N LEU A 656 -18.53 -6.32 -12.87
CA LEU A 656 -18.45 -7.24 -14.01
C LEU A 656 -17.24 -6.91 -14.89
N ARG A 657 -16.54 -7.97 -15.32
CA ARG A 657 -15.50 -7.90 -16.36
C ARG A 657 -16.12 -7.57 -17.72
N HIS A 658 -15.28 -7.22 -18.69
CA HIS A 658 -15.71 -6.87 -20.05
C HIS A 658 -16.59 -7.95 -20.73
N ASN A 659 -16.31 -9.22 -20.43
CA ASN A 659 -17.07 -10.37 -20.96
C ASN A 659 -18.40 -10.64 -20.21
N GLY A 660 -18.71 -9.89 -19.16
CA GLY A 660 -19.90 -10.05 -18.33
C GLY A 660 -19.71 -10.91 -17.08
N ASP A 661 -18.54 -11.53 -16.89
CA ASP A 661 -18.30 -12.37 -15.71
C ASP A 661 -18.14 -11.52 -14.45
N PRO A 662 -18.71 -11.94 -13.30
CA PRO A 662 -18.54 -11.23 -12.04
C PRO A 662 -17.10 -11.36 -11.52
N VAL A 663 -16.59 -10.28 -10.94
CA VAL A 663 -15.25 -10.27 -10.32
C VAL A 663 -15.24 -11.11 -9.04
N ALA A 664 -16.34 -11.11 -8.29
CA ALA A 664 -16.45 -11.71 -6.98
C ALA A 664 -17.30 -13.00 -6.94
N ASP A 665 -17.23 -13.86 -7.96
CA ASP A 665 -17.88 -15.19 -8.01
C ASP A 665 -19.38 -15.20 -7.60
N ASN A 666 -20.13 -14.16 -8.02
CA ASN A 666 -21.53 -13.85 -7.71
C ASN A 666 -21.82 -13.15 -6.37
N ALA A 667 -20.82 -12.83 -5.55
CA ALA A 667 -21.03 -11.95 -4.40
C ALA A 667 -21.19 -10.50 -4.88
N GLY A 668 -22.30 -9.86 -4.51
CA GLY A 668 -22.54 -8.42 -4.66
C GLY A 668 -22.53 -7.72 -3.30
N MET A 669 -22.32 -6.42 -3.31
CA MET A 669 -22.54 -5.59 -2.12
C MET A 669 -24.05 -5.38 -1.95
N LEU A 670 -24.61 -5.97 -0.89
CA LEU A 670 -26.03 -5.95 -0.59
C LEU A 670 -26.38 -4.82 0.38
N ILE A 671 -27.40 -4.06 0.03
CA ILE A 671 -27.84 -2.88 0.79
C ILE A 671 -29.36 -2.94 0.93
N ASN A 672 -29.85 -3.05 2.15
CA ASN A 672 -31.27 -3.06 2.46
C ASN A 672 -31.76 -1.64 2.81
N ILE A 673 -32.72 -1.12 2.05
CA ILE A 673 -33.12 0.29 2.11
C ILE A 673 -34.29 0.50 3.09
N ASN A 674 -33.99 1.11 4.23
CA ASN A 674 -34.94 1.35 5.32
C ASN A 674 -36.20 2.15 4.90
N ASN A 675 -36.05 3.15 4.03
CA ASN A 675 -37.12 4.09 3.71
C ASN A 675 -38.18 3.55 2.73
N HIS A 676 -38.08 2.28 2.30
CA HIS A 676 -38.95 1.70 1.28
C HIS A 676 -39.55 0.35 1.72
N ARG A 677 -40.25 0.36 2.87
CA ARG A 677 -41.14 -0.74 3.29
C ARG A 677 -42.35 -0.81 2.37
N LEU A 678 -42.62 -1.98 1.81
CA LEU A 678 -43.85 -2.26 1.07
C LEU A 678 -44.69 -3.31 1.79
N VAL A 679 -45.95 -2.99 2.06
CA VAL A 679 -46.92 -3.91 2.65
C VAL A 679 -47.98 -4.23 1.60
N VAL A 680 -48.19 -5.52 1.34
CA VAL A 680 -49.16 -6.00 0.36
C VAL A 680 -50.13 -6.96 1.05
N GLU A 681 -51.43 -6.67 0.97
CA GLU A 681 -52.52 -7.46 1.54
C GLU A 681 -53.27 -8.21 0.43
N TYR A 682 -53.67 -9.46 0.70
CA TYR A 682 -54.50 -10.27 -0.18
C TYR A 682 -55.68 -10.92 0.57
N PRO A 683 -56.92 -10.84 0.04
CA PRO A 683 -57.34 -9.97 -1.06
C PRO A 683 -57.10 -8.49 -0.75
N SER A 684 -56.96 -7.64 -1.77
CA SER A 684 -56.78 -6.19 -1.55
C SER A 684 -58.03 -5.61 -0.89
N SER A 685 -57.85 -4.83 0.18
CA SER A 685 -58.94 -4.11 0.84
C SER A 685 -59.32 -2.79 0.17
#